data_AF-A0A947AST5-F1
#
_entry.id   AF-A0A947AST5-F1
#
_cell.length_a   1.000
_cell.length_b   1.000
_cell.length_c   1.000
_cell.angle_alpha   90.00
_cell.angle_beta   90.00
_cell.angle_gamma   90.00
#
_symmetry.space_group_name_H-M   'P 1'
#
loop_
_entity.id
_entity.type
_entity.pdbx_description
1 polymer ?
#
loop_
_entity_poly.entity_id
_entity_poly.type
_entity_poly.pdbx_seq_one_letter_code
_entity_poly.pdbx_strand_id
1 'polypeptide(L)'
;EKISNETIVSLVPLALRPSPDDPLHQVIPSVFIKLLITDSGSVTIKNPQTDKPLGIWHSIQLSVKDFSNTARSPRDPKSSFRLSGEHLSSSAFFTWQGNFDNQNRPGGNLQLNNIPASYVAPFFGRNDKDVSGIADITGLLSISLAAKGNKPFDYVLKSTILTIKDLTLKDQGVEWLAAPSMRCEPVSQIKGVTDLGNVFLHNSSLTINKAKLPYFFERYSRRPTTHILHGLDFSGTIAITAKGSKKPLINFSNVSFQANRLEQQQQQENNFAFSALVDGKGDVKTKGSLHIAPLQISAQVAFSALSPKQLFNWFTDSQILLSSQAEFSGQGVFRYPQKEYRGDLLAKNVIIHRGDLLAKNVIAGDLKKPAMQAATVASNDFYWSKSAENLTIKQLVVDQPEFSWQRIAQEQNPANSVSIFLRHLFLPEPGSKAEDPDIPLSRFSVKIDSIDFTDGALSYLDKRISPPLGLGITGINGTLSKLNYPVAKDDTLISLSGNIEGAPFSLEGSGKLLQLPTSARTLFTAPSLPLELFSEQIRKYLREIKLTESTASISATTNLSEESSEFKSEVTINKIIPEQTGTITALALALTTDLRGGKTLRVESTETQQIKPVISELISDYSRLLVKAGINPMLLAGEDFKDLVNNQSISFLSGKATMNGESIETLNRYNDFLAAHPLVKLKVIGYADKLNDTQVLLAELAQKEKSRVEAENKRRSIDWKKKLEAERAEAFQQEIDQGKPIEEIDIPVTKPSTFIPETPRKVSVSNLALENLAASREQVVIDYLVKQLDVAVTRVDSQKTSGSRIQNDGKHTRVDFVLSDMYGEQPQT
;
A
#
# COMPACT_ATOMS: atom_id res chain seq x y z
N GLU A 1 -64.23 -11.73 60.85
CA GLU A 1 -63.31 -11.48 61.98
C GLU A 1 -61.88 -11.39 61.46
N LYS A 2 -61.05 -10.48 61.98
CA LYS A 2 -59.62 -10.40 61.61
C LYS A 2 -58.84 -11.38 62.49
N ILE A 3 -58.31 -12.44 61.90
CA ILE A 3 -57.39 -13.34 62.59
C ILE A 3 -56.04 -12.61 62.74
N SER A 4 -55.57 -12.38 63.98
CA SER A 4 -54.30 -11.71 64.23
C SER A 4 -53.11 -12.68 64.03
N ASN A 5 -51.91 -12.14 63.83
CA ASN A 5 -50.68 -12.95 63.76
C ASN A 5 -50.48 -13.79 65.03
N GLU A 6 -50.88 -13.26 66.19
CA GLU A 6 -50.83 -13.97 67.47
C GLU A 6 -51.82 -15.14 67.51
N THR A 7 -53.01 -14.99 66.91
CA THR A 7 -54.01 -16.07 66.76
C THR A 7 -53.52 -17.17 65.80
N ILE A 8 -52.83 -16.82 64.71
CA ILE A 8 -52.25 -17.81 63.80
C ILE A 8 -51.09 -18.55 64.47
N VAL A 9 -50.19 -17.85 65.15
CA VAL A 9 -49.04 -18.45 65.85
C VAL A 9 -49.48 -19.40 66.98
N SER A 10 -50.60 -19.11 67.64
CA SER A 10 -51.20 -20.01 68.65
C SER A 10 -51.98 -21.20 68.06
N LEU A 11 -52.38 -21.15 66.78
CA LEU A 11 -53.02 -22.26 66.06
C LEU A 11 -52.03 -23.18 65.34
N VAL A 12 -50.80 -22.72 65.04
CA VAL A 12 -49.76 -23.51 64.36
C VAL A 12 -49.39 -24.81 65.10
N PRO A 13 -49.28 -24.86 66.46
CA PRO A 13 -49.01 -26.10 67.18
C PRO A 13 -50.13 -27.15 67.09
N LEU A 14 -51.36 -26.75 66.73
CA LEU A 14 -52.51 -27.65 66.58
C LEU A 14 -52.55 -28.29 65.17
N ALA A 15 -51.88 -27.70 64.20
CA ALA A 15 -51.86 -28.18 62.82
C ALA A 15 -50.85 -29.33 62.59
N LEU A 16 -49.80 -29.44 63.43
CA LEU A 16 -48.78 -30.48 63.32
C LEU A 16 -48.44 -31.04 64.70
N ARG A 17 -48.80 -32.32 64.93
CA ARG A 17 -48.58 -32.99 66.21
C ARG A 17 -47.06 -33.18 66.38
N PRO A 18 -46.49 -32.89 67.57
CA PRO A 18 -45.08 -33.16 67.87
C PRO A 18 -44.70 -34.63 67.61
N SER A 19 -43.40 -34.94 67.48
CA SER A 19 -42.93 -36.34 67.40
C SER A 19 -43.50 -37.16 68.55
N PRO A 20 -43.77 -38.48 68.40
CA PRO A 20 -44.19 -39.35 69.51
C PRO A 20 -43.33 -39.26 70.78
N ASP A 21 -42.07 -38.84 70.62
CA ASP A 21 -41.06 -38.70 71.67
C ASP A 21 -41.10 -37.33 72.40
N ASP A 22 -41.92 -36.38 71.94
CA ASP A 22 -42.09 -35.06 72.54
C ASP A 22 -43.13 -35.11 73.67
N PRO A 23 -42.87 -34.57 74.88
CA PRO A 23 -43.82 -34.54 75.99
C PRO A 23 -45.19 -33.94 75.63
N LEU A 24 -45.24 -33.03 74.66
CA LEU A 24 -46.47 -32.40 74.18
C LEU A 24 -47.30 -33.32 73.26
N HIS A 25 -46.73 -34.41 72.74
CA HIS A 25 -47.43 -35.36 71.88
C HIS A 25 -48.63 -36.02 72.56
N GLN A 26 -48.55 -36.26 73.87
CA GLN A 26 -49.64 -36.86 74.66
C GLN A 26 -50.69 -35.84 75.11
N VAL A 27 -50.36 -34.54 75.10
CA VAL A 27 -51.21 -33.46 75.63
C VAL A 27 -52.08 -32.83 74.53
N ILE A 28 -51.64 -32.86 73.27
CA ILE A 28 -52.37 -32.28 72.15
C ILE A 28 -53.33 -33.33 71.53
N PRO A 29 -54.66 -33.11 71.53
CA PRO A 29 -55.63 -34.05 70.99
C PRO A 29 -55.52 -34.17 69.46
N SER A 30 -55.78 -35.38 68.94
CA SER A 30 -55.80 -35.62 67.49
C SER A 30 -56.99 -34.91 66.84
N VAL A 31 -56.73 -34.11 65.82
CA VAL A 31 -57.77 -33.47 65.01
C VAL A 31 -58.16 -34.40 63.85
N PHE A 32 -59.46 -34.67 63.70
CA PHE A 32 -60.04 -35.39 62.56
C PHE A 32 -61.12 -34.51 61.92
N ILE A 33 -60.98 -34.24 60.63
CA ILE A 33 -61.91 -33.44 59.83
C ILE A 33 -62.43 -34.30 58.69
N LYS A 34 -63.71 -34.71 58.77
CA LYS A 34 -64.37 -35.42 57.67
C LYS A 34 -64.60 -34.50 56.47
N LEU A 35 -65.14 -33.31 56.72
CA LEU A 35 -65.34 -32.27 55.71
C LEU A 35 -65.35 -30.90 56.40
N LEU A 36 -64.50 -30.00 55.92
CA LEU A 36 -64.51 -28.57 56.23
C LEU A 36 -64.69 -27.83 54.91
N ILE A 37 -65.67 -26.93 54.85
CA ILE A 37 -65.85 -25.99 53.74
C ILE A 37 -65.98 -24.60 54.34
N THR A 38 -65.18 -23.67 53.85
CA THR A 38 -65.28 -22.25 54.21
C THR A 38 -65.25 -21.42 52.94
N ASP A 39 -66.24 -20.54 52.77
CA ASP A 39 -66.38 -19.66 51.61
C ASP A 39 -66.30 -18.19 52.03
N SER A 40 -65.99 -17.31 51.06
CA SER A 40 -65.93 -15.86 51.25
C SER A 40 -64.86 -15.36 52.25
N GLY A 41 -63.80 -16.13 52.45
CA GLY A 41 -62.67 -15.68 53.27
C GLY A 41 -61.88 -14.54 52.62
N SER A 42 -61.06 -13.85 53.41
CA SER A 42 -60.09 -12.87 52.92
C SER A 42 -58.75 -13.00 53.63
N VAL A 43 -57.67 -12.82 52.89
CA VAL A 43 -56.28 -12.88 53.38
C VAL A 43 -55.57 -11.60 52.99
N THR A 44 -55.08 -10.86 53.99
CA THR A 44 -54.27 -9.66 53.78
C THR A 44 -52.80 -9.98 54.08
N ILE A 45 -51.97 -9.92 53.04
CA ILE A 45 -50.51 -10.04 53.18
C ILE A 45 -49.97 -8.63 53.44
N LYS A 46 -49.17 -8.44 54.49
CA LYS A 46 -48.62 -7.13 54.87
C LYS A 46 -47.09 -7.09 54.77
N ASN A 47 -46.54 -5.91 54.52
CA ASN A 47 -45.11 -5.67 54.60
C ASN A 47 -44.68 -5.61 56.08
N PRO A 48 -43.76 -6.48 56.55
CA PRO A 48 -43.31 -6.48 57.94
C PRO A 48 -42.69 -5.17 58.41
N GLN A 49 -42.16 -4.35 57.48
CA GLN A 49 -41.41 -3.13 57.79
C GLN A 49 -42.29 -1.87 57.76
N THR A 50 -43.37 -1.86 56.98
CA THR A 50 -44.19 -0.65 56.75
C THR A 50 -45.65 -0.81 57.14
N ASP A 51 -46.07 -2.00 57.58
CA ASP A 51 -47.46 -2.43 57.88
C ASP A 51 -48.50 -2.19 56.76
N LYS A 52 -48.04 -1.73 55.59
CA LYS A 52 -48.85 -1.55 54.38
C LYS A 52 -49.24 -2.92 53.80
N PRO A 53 -50.50 -3.10 53.32
CA PRO A 53 -50.90 -4.32 52.64
C PRO A 53 -50.09 -4.49 51.34
N LEU A 54 -49.39 -5.62 51.20
CA LEU A 54 -48.68 -6.05 49.99
C LEU A 54 -49.63 -6.71 48.98
N GLY A 55 -50.75 -7.28 49.45
CA GLY A 55 -51.79 -7.87 48.62
C GLY A 55 -52.99 -8.28 49.47
N ILE A 56 -54.18 -8.14 48.92
CA ILE A 56 -55.43 -8.55 49.58
C ILE A 56 -56.09 -9.56 48.66
N TRP A 57 -56.28 -10.78 49.16
CA TRP A 57 -57.02 -11.83 48.48
C TRP A 57 -58.41 -11.95 49.13
N HIS A 58 -59.45 -12.06 48.33
CA HIS A 58 -60.83 -12.27 48.77
C HIS A 58 -61.43 -13.47 48.05
N SER A 59 -62.72 -13.74 48.30
CA SER A 59 -63.42 -14.91 47.76
C SER A 59 -62.65 -16.21 48.07
N ILE A 60 -61.94 -16.26 49.21
CA ILE A 60 -61.16 -17.44 49.57
C ILE A 60 -62.14 -18.58 49.86
N GLN A 61 -61.98 -19.68 49.11
CA GLN A 61 -62.71 -20.92 49.29
C GLN A 61 -61.73 -21.99 49.72
N LEU A 62 -61.99 -22.64 50.86
CA LEU A 62 -61.21 -23.78 51.36
C LEU A 62 -62.14 -24.96 51.57
N SER A 63 -61.81 -26.08 50.94
CA SER A 63 -62.42 -27.38 51.19
C SER A 63 -61.34 -28.36 51.65
N VAL A 64 -61.53 -29.01 52.79
CA VAL A 64 -60.66 -30.07 53.30
C VAL A 64 -61.53 -31.28 53.59
N LYS A 65 -61.14 -32.44 53.07
CA LYS A 65 -61.89 -33.68 53.18
C LYS A 65 -60.99 -34.79 53.74
N ASP A 66 -61.51 -35.52 54.71
CA ASP A 66 -60.88 -36.71 55.29
C ASP A 66 -59.45 -36.46 55.88
N PHE A 67 -59.18 -35.28 56.47
CA PHE A 67 -57.87 -34.90 57.04
C PHE A 67 -57.66 -35.36 58.49
N SER A 68 -56.45 -35.81 58.88
CA SER A 68 -56.18 -36.10 60.30
C SER A 68 -54.72 -36.03 60.77
N ASN A 69 -54.50 -35.32 61.88
CA ASN A 69 -53.22 -35.17 62.59
C ASN A 69 -52.99 -36.27 63.68
N THR A 70 -53.37 -37.51 63.31
CA THR A 70 -53.10 -38.85 63.91
C THR A 70 -53.72 -39.14 65.30
N ALA A 71 -54.65 -40.08 65.48
CA ALA A 71 -54.47 -41.54 65.34
C ALA A 71 -55.49 -42.24 64.40
N ARG A 72 -54.99 -43.28 63.71
CA ARG A 72 -55.55 -43.98 62.53
C ARG A 72 -56.93 -44.62 62.71
N SER A 73 -57.76 -44.53 61.67
CA SER A 73 -58.70 -45.59 61.29
C SER A 73 -58.18 -46.34 60.03
N PRO A 74 -58.22 -47.68 59.95
CA PRO A 74 -57.55 -48.46 58.90
C PRO A 74 -58.27 -48.48 57.53
N ARG A 75 -59.29 -47.65 57.32
CA ARG A 75 -60.17 -47.69 56.13
C ARG A 75 -60.48 -46.31 55.53
N ASP A 76 -59.59 -45.32 55.68
CA ASP A 76 -59.90 -43.95 55.25
C ASP A 76 -59.58 -43.63 53.78
N PRO A 77 -60.49 -42.93 53.07
CA PRO A 77 -60.27 -42.39 51.72
C PRO A 77 -59.09 -41.40 51.69
N LYS A 78 -58.50 -41.18 50.50
CA LYS A 78 -57.38 -40.24 50.32
C LYS A 78 -57.77 -38.83 50.79
N SER A 79 -57.16 -38.38 51.88
CA SER A 79 -57.29 -37.01 52.42
C SER A 79 -56.95 -35.99 51.33
N SER A 80 -57.86 -35.04 51.10
CA SER A 80 -57.74 -34.07 50.02
C SER A 80 -58.10 -32.65 50.46
N PHE A 81 -57.59 -31.67 49.72
CA PHE A 81 -57.94 -30.28 49.92
C PHE A 81 -58.09 -29.54 48.59
N ARG A 82 -58.81 -28.42 48.62
CA ARG A 82 -58.89 -27.41 47.58
C ARG A 82 -58.91 -26.04 48.23
N LEU A 83 -58.04 -25.15 47.77
CA LEU A 83 -57.96 -23.76 48.20
C LEU A 83 -57.98 -22.87 46.95
N SER A 84 -58.86 -21.89 46.88
CA SER A 84 -58.89 -20.91 45.78
C SER A 84 -59.19 -19.51 46.29
N GLY A 85 -58.87 -18.50 45.48
CA GLY A 85 -59.08 -17.11 45.84
C GLY A 85 -58.78 -16.14 44.70
N GLU A 86 -59.27 -14.92 44.83
CA GLU A 86 -59.14 -13.83 43.87
C GLU A 86 -58.45 -12.63 44.53
N HIS A 87 -57.69 -11.86 43.76
CA HIS A 87 -57.01 -10.68 44.26
C HIS A 87 -57.92 -9.44 44.18
N LEU A 88 -57.92 -8.62 45.23
CA LEU A 88 -58.87 -7.51 45.37
C LEU A 88 -58.71 -6.41 44.32
N SER A 89 -57.47 -6.12 43.93
CA SER A 89 -57.15 -4.99 43.06
C SER A 89 -56.66 -5.40 41.67
N SER A 90 -56.71 -6.69 41.33
CA SER A 90 -56.32 -7.17 40.00
C SER A 90 -57.15 -8.38 39.56
N SER A 91 -57.07 -8.76 38.29
CA SER A 91 -57.68 -9.98 37.77
C SER A 91 -56.94 -11.27 38.17
N ALA A 92 -56.07 -11.21 39.17
CA ALA A 92 -55.28 -12.33 39.62
C ALA A 92 -56.13 -13.32 40.42
N PHE A 93 -55.95 -14.61 40.18
CA PHE A 93 -56.63 -15.66 40.94
C PHE A 93 -55.73 -16.88 41.10
N PHE A 94 -56.07 -17.71 42.09
CA PHE A 94 -55.34 -18.95 42.32
C PHE A 94 -56.27 -20.11 42.66
N THR A 95 -55.80 -21.32 42.38
CA THR A 95 -56.40 -22.58 42.82
C THR A 95 -55.28 -23.55 43.17
N TRP A 96 -55.36 -24.19 44.31
CA TRP A 96 -54.43 -25.21 44.77
C TRP A 96 -55.23 -26.39 45.30
N GLN A 97 -55.07 -27.56 44.67
CA GLN A 97 -55.82 -28.75 45.04
C GLN A 97 -54.94 -29.99 45.03
N GLY A 98 -55.12 -30.86 46.00
CA GLY A 98 -54.23 -31.99 46.21
C GLY A 98 -54.59 -32.88 47.37
N ASN A 99 -53.59 -33.61 47.84
CA ASN A 99 -53.70 -34.52 48.97
C ASN A 99 -52.72 -34.13 50.07
N PHE A 100 -52.97 -34.62 51.28
CA PHE A 100 -52.00 -34.56 52.36
C PHE A 100 -51.09 -35.80 52.32
N ASP A 101 -49.79 -35.61 52.51
CA ASP A 101 -48.86 -36.74 52.62
C ASP A 101 -48.99 -37.45 53.99
N ASN A 102 -48.21 -38.53 54.19
CA ASN A 102 -48.20 -39.30 55.43
C ASN A 102 -47.74 -38.50 56.67
N GLN A 103 -47.19 -37.29 56.45
CA GLN A 103 -46.76 -36.35 57.48
C GLN A 103 -47.72 -35.14 57.57
N ASN A 104 -48.94 -35.27 57.01
CA ASN A 104 -49.97 -34.24 56.93
C ASN A 104 -49.54 -32.96 56.22
N ARG A 105 -48.61 -33.06 55.27
CA ARG A 105 -48.17 -31.92 54.47
C ARG A 105 -49.02 -31.80 53.21
N PRO A 106 -49.62 -30.62 52.95
CA PRO A 106 -50.40 -30.42 51.74
C PRO A 106 -49.49 -30.37 50.51
N GLY A 107 -49.85 -31.14 49.49
CA GLY A 107 -49.18 -31.14 48.19
C GLY A 107 -50.14 -31.40 47.04
N GLY A 108 -49.99 -30.68 45.93
CA GLY A 108 -50.91 -30.82 44.80
C GLY A 108 -50.71 -29.82 43.66
N ASN A 109 -51.66 -29.84 42.73
CA ASN A 109 -51.68 -28.97 41.56
C ASN A 109 -52.00 -27.53 41.98
N LEU A 110 -51.08 -26.63 41.70
CA LEU A 110 -51.20 -25.19 41.84
C LEU A 110 -51.44 -24.58 40.48
N GLN A 111 -52.41 -23.66 40.41
CA GLN A 111 -52.62 -22.74 39.32
C GLN A 111 -52.71 -21.33 39.88
N LEU A 112 -51.85 -20.43 39.42
CA LEU A 112 -51.88 -18.99 39.68
C LEU A 112 -52.02 -18.32 38.32
N ASN A 113 -53.00 -17.46 38.12
CA ASN A 113 -53.16 -16.74 36.86
C ASN A 113 -53.24 -15.23 37.09
N ASN A 114 -52.81 -14.47 36.09
CA ASN A 114 -52.83 -13.01 36.04
C ASN A 114 -52.14 -12.32 37.22
N ILE A 115 -51.16 -12.96 37.87
CA ILE A 115 -50.41 -12.35 38.98
C ILE A 115 -49.38 -11.34 38.42
N PRO A 116 -49.02 -10.27 39.16
CA PRO A 116 -47.92 -9.41 38.75
C PRO A 116 -46.61 -10.18 38.59
N ALA A 117 -45.88 -9.99 37.50
CA ALA A 117 -44.59 -10.67 37.26
C ALA A 117 -43.52 -10.34 38.30
N SER A 118 -43.68 -9.23 39.04
CA SER A 118 -42.81 -8.91 40.18
C SER A 118 -42.84 -9.97 41.29
N TYR A 119 -43.91 -10.76 41.41
CA TYR A 119 -44.00 -11.87 42.37
C TYR A 119 -43.09 -13.04 42.01
N VAL A 120 -42.70 -13.19 40.74
CA VAL A 120 -41.78 -14.22 40.26
C VAL A 120 -40.36 -13.70 40.01
N ALA A 121 -40.08 -12.44 40.35
CA ALA A 121 -38.75 -11.85 40.24
C ALA A 121 -37.63 -12.69 40.89
N PRO A 122 -37.84 -13.40 42.02
CA PRO A 122 -36.83 -14.27 42.60
C PRO A 122 -36.35 -15.41 41.70
N PHE A 123 -37.19 -15.92 40.77
CA PHE A 123 -36.76 -16.94 39.80
C PHE A 123 -35.71 -16.40 38.83
N PHE A 124 -35.80 -15.11 38.49
CA PHE A 124 -34.80 -14.41 37.70
C PHE A 124 -33.63 -13.88 38.55
N GLY A 125 -33.70 -14.09 39.87
CA GLY A 125 -32.76 -13.54 40.82
C GLY A 125 -32.81 -12.02 40.94
N ARG A 126 -33.95 -11.40 40.64
CA ARG A 126 -34.13 -9.95 40.59
C ARG A 126 -35.02 -9.46 41.73
N ASN A 127 -35.02 -8.14 41.92
CA ASN A 127 -35.99 -7.48 42.79
C ASN A 127 -37.31 -7.25 42.03
N ASP A 128 -38.37 -7.05 42.78
CA ASP A 128 -39.72 -6.72 42.29
C ASP A 128 -39.75 -5.54 41.30
N LYS A 129 -39.00 -4.47 41.57
CA LYS A 129 -38.94 -3.27 40.70
C LYS A 129 -38.27 -3.48 39.34
N ASP A 130 -37.51 -4.58 39.20
CA ASP A 130 -36.70 -4.87 38.01
C ASP A 130 -37.45 -5.79 37.01
N VAL A 131 -38.67 -6.20 37.35
CA VAL A 131 -39.51 -7.14 36.58
C VAL A 131 -40.94 -6.59 36.50
N SER A 132 -41.45 -6.40 35.29
CA SER A 132 -42.86 -6.07 35.04
C SER A 132 -43.49 -7.02 34.03
N GLY A 133 -44.82 -7.12 34.05
CA GLY A 133 -45.61 -8.03 33.22
C GLY A 133 -46.67 -8.76 34.03
N ILE A 134 -47.34 -9.72 33.40
CA ILE A 134 -48.39 -10.55 33.99
C ILE A 134 -47.97 -12.02 33.90
N ALA A 135 -47.94 -12.73 35.02
CA ALA A 135 -47.48 -14.12 35.10
C ALA A 135 -48.62 -15.10 35.41
N ASP A 136 -48.52 -16.27 34.78
CA ASP A 136 -49.33 -17.45 34.99
C ASP A 136 -48.38 -18.61 35.42
N ILE A 137 -48.71 -19.32 36.50
CA ILE A 137 -47.92 -20.44 37.04
C ILE A 137 -48.82 -21.65 37.16
N THR A 138 -48.45 -22.78 36.56
CA THR A 138 -49.16 -24.05 36.72
C THR A 138 -48.18 -25.17 37.04
N GLY A 139 -48.35 -25.91 38.14
CA GLY A 139 -47.41 -26.97 38.52
C GLY A 139 -47.74 -27.66 39.83
N LEU A 140 -46.77 -28.37 40.41
CA LEU A 140 -46.93 -29.07 41.69
C LEU A 140 -46.29 -28.26 42.83
N LEU A 141 -47.11 -27.83 43.79
CA LEU A 141 -46.67 -27.16 45.02
C LEU A 141 -46.81 -28.12 46.20
N SER A 142 -45.77 -28.16 47.04
CA SER A 142 -45.79 -28.80 48.35
C SER A 142 -45.19 -27.87 49.40
N ILE A 143 -45.77 -27.83 50.59
CA ILE A 143 -45.37 -26.94 51.68
C ILE A 143 -44.93 -27.79 52.88
N SER A 144 -43.85 -27.40 53.53
CA SER A 144 -43.37 -28.00 54.79
C SER A 144 -43.02 -26.92 55.81
N LEU A 145 -43.01 -27.24 57.11
CA LEU A 145 -42.47 -26.30 58.10
C LEU A 145 -40.98 -26.08 57.87
N ALA A 146 -40.55 -24.83 58.02
CA ALA A 146 -39.14 -24.50 57.98
C ALA A 146 -38.44 -25.01 59.25
N ALA A 147 -37.29 -25.66 59.10
CA ALA A 147 -36.56 -26.24 60.24
C ALA A 147 -35.89 -25.20 61.15
N LYS A 148 -35.50 -24.02 60.61
CA LYS A 148 -34.91 -22.87 61.33
C LYS A 148 -35.08 -21.56 60.53
N GLY A 149 -35.39 -20.45 61.21
CA GLY A 149 -35.35 -19.08 60.67
C GLY A 149 -36.67 -18.29 60.78
N ASN A 150 -36.68 -17.04 60.31
CA ASN A 150 -37.84 -16.12 60.36
C ASN A 150 -38.97 -16.44 59.35
N LYS A 151 -38.91 -17.59 58.66
CA LYS A 151 -39.94 -18.00 57.68
C LYS A 151 -40.75 -19.16 58.26
N PRO A 152 -42.10 -19.09 58.27
CA PRO A 152 -42.93 -20.15 58.87
C PRO A 152 -42.99 -21.43 58.04
N PHE A 153 -42.73 -21.36 56.73
CA PHE A 153 -42.82 -22.51 55.81
C PHE A 153 -41.71 -22.49 54.76
N ASP A 154 -41.24 -23.69 54.41
CA ASP A 154 -40.50 -23.99 53.19
C ASP A 154 -41.47 -24.51 52.13
N TYR A 155 -41.16 -24.28 50.86
CA TYR A 155 -41.94 -24.81 49.75
C TYR A 155 -41.06 -25.49 48.71
N VAL A 156 -41.66 -26.48 48.06
CA VAL A 156 -41.08 -27.17 46.92
C VAL A 156 -42.05 -27.04 45.75
N LEU A 157 -41.51 -26.52 44.65
CA LEU A 157 -42.22 -26.34 43.38
C LEU A 157 -41.60 -27.31 42.36
N LYS A 158 -42.43 -28.13 41.69
CA LYS A 158 -41.97 -29.13 40.71
C LYS A 158 -42.85 -29.12 39.46
N SER A 159 -42.23 -29.47 38.33
CA SER A 159 -42.92 -29.66 37.04
C SER A 159 -43.80 -28.47 36.67
N THR A 160 -43.30 -27.26 36.92
CA THR A 160 -44.09 -26.04 36.78
C THR A 160 -43.88 -25.41 35.41
N ILE A 161 -44.95 -24.92 34.80
CA ILE A 161 -44.91 -24.05 33.64
C ILE A 161 -45.12 -22.62 34.16
N LEU A 162 -44.17 -21.74 33.86
CA LEU A 162 -44.27 -20.31 34.12
C LEU A 162 -44.42 -19.59 32.79
N THR A 163 -45.53 -18.88 32.60
CA THR A 163 -45.75 -18.03 31.43
C THR A 163 -45.84 -16.58 31.89
N ILE A 164 -45.14 -15.66 31.23
CA ILE A 164 -45.21 -14.23 31.51
C ILE A 164 -45.57 -13.51 30.22
N LYS A 165 -46.62 -12.68 30.26
CA LYS A 165 -47.06 -11.79 29.20
C LYS A 165 -46.53 -10.38 29.45
N ASP A 166 -46.14 -9.71 28.38
CA ASP A 166 -45.61 -8.33 28.39
C ASP A 166 -44.46 -8.16 29.40
N LEU A 167 -43.53 -9.13 29.40
CA LEU A 167 -42.38 -9.13 30.28
C LEU A 167 -41.45 -7.98 29.92
N THR A 168 -41.01 -7.24 30.94
CA THR A 168 -39.89 -6.31 30.85
C THR A 168 -38.90 -6.58 31.96
N LEU A 169 -37.62 -6.74 31.61
CA LEU A 169 -36.52 -6.86 32.57
C LEU A 169 -35.60 -5.65 32.51
N LYS A 170 -35.27 -5.11 33.70
CA LYS A 170 -34.44 -3.91 33.86
C LYS A 170 -33.22 -4.19 34.72
N ASP A 171 -32.06 -3.72 34.29
CA ASP A 171 -30.83 -3.68 35.08
C ASP A 171 -30.55 -2.25 35.51
N GLN A 172 -30.60 -1.98 36.82
CA GLN A 172 -30.38 -0.64 37.38
C GLN A 172 -31.32 0.41 36.74
N GLY A 173 -32.57 0.03 36.46
CA GLY A 173 -33.57 0.88 35.82
C GLY A 173 -33.49 0.95 34.29
N VAL A 174 -32.47 0.36 33.66
CA VAL A 174 -32.32 0.31 32.20
C VAL A 174 -32.93 -0.99 31.68
N GLU A 175 -33.91 -0.87 30.80
CA GLU A 175 -34.51 -2.00 30.10
C GLU A 175 -33.49 -2.67 29.18
N TRP A 176 -33.36 -3.99 29.30
CA TRP A 176 -32.48 -4.80 28.46
C TRP A 176 -33.21 -5.96 27.79
N LEU A 177 -34.38 -6.38 28.28
CA LEU A 177 -35.23 -7.37 27.63
C LEU A 177 -36.69 -6.91 27.69
N ALA A 178 -37.37 -6.94 26.55
CA ALA A 178 -38.81 -6.85 26.43
C ALA A 178 -39.33 -8.06 25.65
N ALA A 179 -40.31 -8.77 26.20
CA ALA A 179 -40.86 -9.97 25.58
C ALA A 179 -42.39 -9.97 25.69
N PRO A 180 -43.12 -10.00 24.55
CA PRO A 180 -44.59 -10.13 24.56
C PRO A 180 -45.03 -11.39 25.30
N SER A 181 -44.26 -12.48 25.19
CA SER A 181 -44.47 -13.69 25.95
C SER A 181 -43.14 -14.40 26.24
N MET A 182 -42.97 -14.82 27.49
CA MET A 182 -41.92 -15.71 27.96
C MET A 182 -42.57 -16.96 28.54
N ARG A 183 -42.09 -18.15 28.18
CA ARG A 183 -42.49 -19.42 28.79
C ARG A 183 -41.26 -20.13 29.35
N CYS A 184 -41.36 -20.67 30.55
CA CYS A 184 -40.32 -21.47 31.17
C CYS A 184 -40.89 -22.84 31.55
N GLU A 185 -40.21 -23.92 31.14
CA GLU A 185 -40.63 -25.27 31.50
C GLU A 185 -39.53 -26.35 31.43
N PRO A 186 -39.50 -27.29 32.40
CA PRO A 186 -40.15 -27.22 33.70
C PRO A 186 -39.37 -26.27 34.64
N VAL A 187 -40.07 -25.37 35.34
CA VAL A 187 -39.53 -24.60 36.46
C VAL A 187 -39.62 -25.43 37.73
N SER A 188 -38.57 -25.43 38.54
CA SER A 188 -38.59 -26.05 39.86
C SER A 188 -37.85 -25.22 40.90
N GLN A 189 -38.28 -25.35 42.16
CA GLN A 189 -37.58 -24.80 43.30
C GLN A 189 -37.51 -25.86 44.39
N ILE A 190 -36.30 -26.34 44.66
CA ILE A 190 -36.05 -27.46 45.56
C ILE A 190 -34.87 -27.12 46.46
N LYS A 191 -35.08 -27.08 47.78
CA LYS A 191 -34.02 -26.84 48.78
C LYS A 191 -33.16 -25.59 48.48
N GLY A 192 -33.80 -24.52 47.99
CA GLY A 192 -33.13 -23.26 47.65
C GLY A 192 -32.41 -23.23 46.30
N VAL A 193 -32.46 -24.31 45.51
CA VAL A 193 -32.04 -24.34 44.10
C VAL A 193 -33.23 -23.91 43.24
N THR A 194 -33.02 -22.92 42.38
CA THR A 194 -33.96 -22.49 41.36
C THR A 194 -33.54 -23.08 40.02
N ASP A 195 -34.41 -23.85 39.41
CA ASP A 195 -34.25 -24.40 38.07
C ASP A 195 -35.30 -23.77 37.17
N LEU A 196 -34.85 -23.05 36.13
CA LEU A 196 -35.74 -22.33 35.22
C LEU A 196 -36.17 -23.20 34.02
N GLY A 197 -35.68 -24.42 33.89
CA GLY A 197 -36.04 -25.25 32.75
C GLY A 197 -35.51 -24.70 31.42
N ASN A 198 -36.26 -24.94 30.34
CA ASN A 198 -36.07 -24.29 29.06
C ASN A 198 -36.84 -22.97 29.03
N VAL A 199 -36.20 -21.92 28.56
CA VAL A 199 -36.77 -20.59 28.39
C VAL A 199 -37.10 -20.34 26.93
N PHE A 200 -38.34 -19.98 26.65
CA PHE A 200 -38.83 -19.66 25.31
C PHE A 200 -39.25 -18.19 25.25
N LEU A 201 -38.65 -17.43 24.34
CA LEU A 201 -38.86 -16.00 24.13
C LEU A 201 -39.20 -15.78 22.65
N HIS A 202 -40.42 -15.34 22.36
CA HIS A 202 -40.87 -15.10 20.99
C HIS A 202 -41.13 -13.63 20.74
N ASN A 203 -40.76 -13.14 19.54
CA ASN A 203 -40.91 -11.74 19.14
C ASN A 203 -40.38 -10.75 20.19
N SER A 204 -39.24 -11.09 20.79
CA SER A 204 -38.64 -10.35 21.91
C SER A 204 -37.55 -9.38 21.44
N SER A 205 -37.36 -8.30 22.18
CA SER A 205 -36.32 -7.30 21.94
C SER A 205 -35.29 -7.34 23.07
N LEU A 206 -34.01 -7.44 22.70
CA LEU A 206 -32.89 -7.55 23.62
C LEU A 206 -31.87 -6.43 23.36
N THR A 207 -31.46 -5.71 24.40
CA THR A 207 -30.39 -4.70 24.32
C THR A 207 -29.21 -5.12 25.18
N ILE A 208 -28.06 -5.37 24.55
CA ILE A 208 -26.83 -5.82 25.23
C ILE A 208 -25.79 -4.72 25.21
N ASN A 209 -25.14 -4.48 26.33
CA ASN A 209 -23.94 -3.65 26.39
C ASN A 209 -22.70 -4.53 26.12
N LYS A 210 -21.91 -4.20 25.09
CA LYS A 210 -20.70 -4.96 24.71
C LYS A 210 -19.70 -5.15 25.87
N ALA A 211 -19.68 -4.24 26.85
CA ALA A 211 -18.76 -4.27 27.98
C ALA A 211 -19.30 -5.01 29.23
N LYS A 212 -20.60 -5.30 29.30
CA LYS A 212 -21.23 -5.88 30.50
C LYS A 212 -22.37 -6.82 30.13
N LEU A 213 -22.29 -8.06 30.59
CA LEU A 213 -23.38 -9.03 30.45
C LEU A 213 -24.56 -8.62 31.34
N PRO A 214 -25.82 -8.83 30.89
CA PRO A 214 -26.98 -8.65 31.75
C PRO A 214 -26.88 -9.50 33.02
N TYR A 215 -27.37 -8.97 34.15
CA TYR A 215 -27.25 -9.61 35.45
C TYR A 215 -27.85 -11.03 35.49
N PHE A 216 -28.87 -11.28 34.68
CA PHE A 216 -29.46 -12.60 34.49
C PHE A 216 -28.39 -13.64 34.12
N PHE A 217 -27.64 -13.41 33.04
CA PHE A 217 -26.60 -14.33 32.60
C PHE A 217 -25.44 -14.41 33.60
N GLU A 218 -25.07 -13.30 34.26
CA GLU A 218 -24.04 -13.31 35.31
C GLU A 218 -24.41 -14.25 36.47
N ARG A 219 -25.68 -14.27 36.89
CA ARG A 219 -26.14 -15.05 38.04
C ARG A 219 -26.16 -16.55 37.74
N TYR A 220 -26.71 -16.95 36.60
CA TYR A 220 -26.74 -18.35 36.15
C TYR A 220 -25.34 -18.85 35.79
N SER A 221 -24.44 -17.98 35.36
CA SER A 221 -23.03 -18.32 35.11
C SER A 221 -22.21 -18.55 36.38
N ARG A 222 -22.41 -17.72 37.42
CA ARG A 222 -21.56 -17.73 38.64
C ARG A 222 -22.02 -18.69 39.72
N ARG A 223 -23.29 -19.14 39.71
CA ARG A 223 -23.85 -19.96 40.78
C ARG A 223 -24.58 -21.22 40.28
N PRO A 224 -23.91 -22.10 39.51
CA PRO A 224 -24.54 -23.25 38.85
C PRO A 224 -25.16 -24.26 39.82
N THR A 225 -24.78 -24.24 41.10
CA THR A 225 -25.35 -25.12 42.14
C THR A 225 -26.66 -24.60 42.74
N THR A 226 -27.06 -23.36 42.44
CA THR A 226 -28.26 -22.72 42.99
C THR A 226 -29.20 -22.17 41.93
N HIS A 227 -28.72 -21.99 40.69
CA HIS A 227 -29.49 -21.49 39.56
C HIS A 227 -29.16 -22.35 38.33
N ILE A 228 -30.15 -23.07 37.80
CA ILE A 228 -30.00 -24.00 36.68
C ILE A 228 -30.83 -23.49 35.49
N LEU A 229 -30.25 -23.53 34.30
CA LEU A 229 -30.90 -23.20 33.03
C LEU A 229 -30.63 -24.36 32.07
N HIS A 230 -31.67 -24.96 31.49
CA HIS A 230 -31.53 -26.09 30.58
C HIS A 230 -31.38 -25.65 29.12
N GLY A 231 -32.16 -24.65 28.71
CA GLY A 231 -32.18 -24.21 27.32
C GLY A 231 -32.74 -22.81 27.18
N LEU A 232 -32.45 -22.21 26.04
CA LEU A 232 -32.90 -20.88 25.67
C LEU A 232 -33.24 -20.87 24.18
N ASP A 233 -34.51 -20.67 23.87
CA ASP A 233 -35.02 -20.40 22.52
C ASP A 233 -35.46 -18.93 22.49
N PHE A 234 -34.83 -18.14 21.62
CA PHE A 234 -35.09 -16.73 21.47
C PHE A 234 -35.33 -16.39 19.99
N SER A 235 -36.40 -15.64 19.73
CA SER A 235 -36.66 -15.03 18.44
C SER A 235 -37.05 -13.56 18.58
N GLY A 236 -36.56 -12.72 17.65
CA GLY A 236 -36.89 -11.29 17.60
C GLY A 236 -35.71 -10.40 17.18
N THR A 237 -35.36 -9.42 17.99
CA THR A 237 -34.34 -8.41 17.67
C THR A 237 -33.29 -8.28 18.79
N ILE A 238 -32.03 -8.02 18.41
CA ILE A 238 -30.95 -7.76 19.36
C ILE A 238 -30.25 -6.45 18.96
N ALA A 239 -30.12 -5.51 19.90
CA ALA A 239 -29.34 -4.29 19.74
C ALA A 239 -28.09 -4.34 20.62
N ILE A 240 -26.91 -4.14 20.04
CA ILE A 240 -25.65 -4.09 20.79
C ILE A 240 -25.21 -2.64 20.93
N THR A 241 -24.95 -2.20 22.16
CA THR A 241 -24.57 -0.82 22.50
C THR A 241 -23.14 -0.74 23.02
N ALA A 242 -22.51 0.42 22.80
CA ALA A 242 -21.23 0.75 23.40
C ALA A 242 -21.40 1.14 24.87
N LYS A 243 -20.30 1.09 25.64
CA LYS A 243 -20.29 1.59 27.03
C LYS A 243 -20.71 3.06 27.06
N GLY A 244 -21.81 3.37 27.75
CA GLY A 244 -22.31 4.74 27.92
C GLY A 244 -23.07 5.32 26.72
N SER A 245 -23.28 4.57 25.64
CA SER A 245 -24.07 5.00 24.48
C SER A 245 -25.46 4.37 24.48
N LYS A 246 -26.48 5.18 24.18
CA LYS A 246 -27.84 4.68 23.86
C LYS A 246 -28.01 4.31 22.39
N LYS A 247 -27.11 4.77 21.51
CA LYS A 247 -27.15 4.42 20.09
C LYS A 247 -26.59 3.00 19.89
N PRO A 248 -27.30 2.12 19.16
CA PRO A 248 -26.79 0.79 18.84
C PRO A 248 -25.59 0.89 17.91
N LEU A 249 -24.57 0.09 18.21
CA LEU A 249 -23.41 -0.17 17.35
C LEU A 249 -23.78 -1.14 16.21
N ILE A 250 -24.62 -2.13 16.53
CA ILE A 250 -25.06 -3.19 15.62
C ILE A 250 -26.50 -3.53 15.99
N ASN A 251 -27.39 -3.63 15.01
CA ASN A 251 -28.72 -4.20 15.20
C ASN A 251 -28.84 -5.53 14.46
N PHE A 252 -29.40 -6.50 15.14
CA PHE A 252 -29.80 -7.77 14.60
C PHE A 252 -31.32 -7.83 14.53
N SER A 253 -31.84 -8.17 13.35
CA SER A 253 -33.25 -8.46 13.12
C SER A 253 -33.43 -9.91 12.67
N ASN A 254 -34.67 -10.41 12.75
CA ASN A 254 -35.01 -11.80 12.44
C ASN A 254 -34.08 -12.79 13.17
N VAL A 255 -33.76 -12.47 14.42
CA VAL A 255 -32.88 -13.30 15.23
C VAL A 255 -33.59 -14.61 15.52
N SER A 256 -32.87 -15.71 15.35
CA SER A 256 -33.19 -17.01 15.91
C SER A 256 -31.96 -17.46 16.70
N PHE A 257 -32.14 -17.71 17.98
CA PHE A 257 -31.11 -18.23 18.87
C PHE A 257 -31.69 -19.45 19.56
N GLN A 258 -30.99 -20.56 19.48
CA GLN A 258 -31.38 -21.80 20.15
C GLN A 258 -30.18 -22.38 20.85
N ALA A 259 -30.32 -22.62 22.15
CA ALA A 259 -29.35 -23.36 22.93
C ALA A 259 -30.04 -24.36 23.84
N ASN A 260 -29.46 -25.56 23.97
CA ASN A 260 -29.98 -26.61 24.83
C ASN A 260 -28.86 -27.20 25.70
N ARG A 261 -29.26 -28.00 26.70
CA ARG A 261 -28.35 -28.72 27.60
C ARG A 261 -27.31 -27.80 28.28
N LEU A 262 -27.69 -26.56 28.59
CA LEU A 262 -26.83 -25.53 29.17
C LEU A 262 -26.35 -25.88 30.59
N GLU A 263 -27.04 -26.79 31.27
CA GLU A 263 -26.72 -27.32 32.59
C GLU A 263 -25.55 -28.31 32.60
N GLN A 264 -25.19 -28.87 31.44
CA GLN A 264 -24.20 -29.94 31.37
C GLN A 264 -22.78 -29.37 31.40
N GLN A 265 -21.95 -29.90 32.31
CA GLN A 265 -20.55 -29.48 32.47
C GLN A 265 -19.60 -30.12 31.47
N GLN A 266 -20.03 -31.17 30.76
CA GLN A 266 -19.23 -31.82 29.71
C GLN A 266 -19.33 -31.03 28.41
N GLN A 267 -18.21 -30.89 27.71
CA GLN A 267 -18.11 -30.18 26.44
C GLN A 267 -18.95 -30.90 25.39
N GLN A 268 -20.12 -30.35 25.04
CA GLN A 268 -20.99 -30.92 24.02
C GLN A 268 -20.75 -30.24 22.68
N GLU A 269 -20.54 -31.05 21.65
CA GLU A 269 -20.55 -30.56 20.29
C GLU A 269 -21.99 -30.22 19.88
N ASN A 270 -22.20 -29.00 19.37
CA ASN A 270 -23.44 -28.58 18.70
C ASN A 270 -24.70 -28.47 19.58
N ASN A 271 -24.62 -27.80 20.72
CA ASN A 271 -25.79 -27.47 21.55
C ASN A 271 -26.32 -26.02 21.33
N PHE A 272 -25.75 -25.28 20.37
CA PHE A 272 -26.04 -23.87 20.11
C PHE A 272 -26.14 -23.58 18.61
N ALA A 273 -27.15 -22.79 18.23
CA ALA A 273 -27.32 -22.22 16.90
C ALA A 273 -27.81 -20.77 17.00
N PHE A 274 -27.31 -19.90 16.12
CA PHE A 274 -27.76 -18.52 16.00
C PHE A 274 -27.84 -18.11 14.53
N SER A 275 -28.88 -17.39 14.15
CA SER A 275 -28.98 -16.75 12.85
C SER A 275 -29.65 -15.40 12.96
N ALA A 276 -29.17 -14.41 12.22
CA ALA A 276 -29.74 -13.07 12.22
C ALA A 276 -29.41 -12.28 10.95
N LEU A 277 -30.24 -11.28 10.65
CA LEU A 277 -29.91 -10.21 9.70
C LEU A 277 -29.25 -9.04 10.45
N VAL A 278 -28.17 -8.49 9.91
CA VAL A 278 -27.40 -7.39 10.51
C VAL A 278 -27.70 -6.08 9.77
N ASP A 279 -28.26 -5.12 10.50
CA ASP A 279 -28.72 -3.80 10.01
C ASP A 279 -29.50 -3.87 8.67
N GLY A 280 -30.26 -4.96 8.49
CA GLY A 280 -31.15 -5.18 7.34
C GLY A 280 -30.48 -5.57 6.02
N LYS A 281 -29.14 -5.73 5.98
CA LYS A 281 -28.41 -6.13 4.76
C LYS A 281 -27.55 -7.37 4.93
N GLY A 282 -26.77 -7.43 6.02
CA GLY A 282 -25.87 -8.54 6.28
C GLY A 282 -26.60 -9.74 6.86
N ASP A 283 -25.98 -10.91 6.79
CA ASP A 283 -26.44 -12.11 7.50
C ASP A 283 -25.32 -12.72 8.33
N VAL A 284 -25.68 -13.31 9.46
CA VAL A 284 -24.78 -14.08 10.31
C VAL A 284 -25.48 -15.37 10.68
N LYS A 285 -24.78 -16.49 10.55
CA LYS A 285 -25.20 -17.82 10.97
C LYS A 285 -24.09 -18.46 11.78
N THR A 286 -24.43 -19.06 12.91
CA THR A 286 -23.48 -19.78 13.74
C THR A 286 -24.05 -21.08 14.25
N LYS A 287 -23.17 -22.05 14.47
CA LYS A 287 -23.48 -23.34 15.09
C LYS A 287 -22.28 -23.84 15.87
N GLY A 288 -22.50 -24.37 17.07
CA GLY A 288 -21.43 -24.94 17.87
C GLY A 288 -21.82 -25.18 19.31
N SER A 289 -20.89 -24.93 20.24
CA SER A 289 -21.07 -25.16 21.67
C SER A 289 -21.19 -23.86 22.46
N LEU A 290 -22.20 -23.77 23.32
CA LEU A 290 -22.39 -22.73 24.33
C LEU A 290 -22.43 -23.36 25.72
N HIS A 291 -21.54 -22.93 26.60
CA HIS A 291 -21.58 -23.21 28.03
C HIS A 291 -21.95 -21.95 28.78
N ILE A 292 -22.84 -22.05 29.78
CA ILE A 292 -23.29 -20.87 30.55
C ILE A 292 -22.43 -20.63 31.80
N ALA A 293 -21.81 -21.67 32.39
CA ALA A 293 -21.07 -21.60 33.65
C ALA A 293 -19.70 -22.32 33.58
N PRO A 294 -18.59 -21.62 33.26
CA PRO A 294 -18.52 -20.20 32.85
C PRO A 294 -19.04 -19.98 31.42
N LEU A 295 -19.40 -18.74 31.09
CA LEU A 295 -19.86 -18.39 29.74
C LEU A 295 -18.75 -18.61 28.71
N GLN A 296 -18.92 -19.60 27.84
CA GLN A 296 -17.99 -19.94 26.77
C GLN A 296 -18.74 -20.25 25.49
N ILE A 297 -18.26 -19.71 24.36
CA ILE A 297 -18.79 -20.01 23.03
C ILE A 297 -17.66 -20.52 22.17
N SER A 298 -17.87 -21.62 21.47
CA SER A 298 -17.03 -22.08 20.38
C SER A 298 -17.95 -22.46 19.23
N ALA A 299 -17.99 -21.64 18.20
CA ALA A 299 -18.96 -21.79 17.12
C ALA A 299 -18.32 -21.61 15.75
N GLN A 300 -18.72 -22.45 14.81
CA GLN A 300 -18.56 -22.14 13.40
C GLN A 300 -19.47 -20.96 13.08
N VAL A 301 -18.91 -19.93 12.45
CA VAL A 301 -19.62 -18.72 12.05
C VAL A 301 -19.45 -18.53 10.55
N ALA A 302 -20.55 -18.23 9.88
CA ALA A 302 -20.59 -17.76 8.51
C ALA A 302 -21.32 -16.42 8.48
N PHE A 303 -20.82 -15.46 7.72
CA PHE A 303 -21.45 -14.16 7.56
C PHE A 303 -21.26 -13.62 6.16
N SER A 304 -22.18 -12.76 5.72
CA SER A 304 -22.05 -12.04 4.45
C SER A 304 -22.56 -10.61 4.55
N ALA A 305 -22.07 -9.77 3.64
CA ALA A 305 -22.44 -8.35 3.52
C ALA A 305 -22.35 -7.55 4.83
N LEU A 306 -21.33 -7.81 5.65
CA LEU A 306 -21.03 -7.01 6.84
C LEU A 306 -20.15 -5.81 6.47
N SER A 307 -20.46 -4.64 7.02
CA SER A 307 -19.57 -3.48 6.95
C SER A 307 -18.36 -3.64 7.88
N PRO A 308 -17.26 -2.90 7.63
CA PRO A 308 -16.05 -2.98 8.45
C PRO A 308 -16.33 -2.63 9.93
N LYS A 309 -17.18 -1.62 10.17
CA LYS A 309 -17.60 -1.22 11.52
C LYS A 309 -18.39 -2.30 12.26
N GLN A 310 -19.18 -3.11 11.56
CA GLN A 310 -19.94 -4.21 12.18
C GLN A 310 -19.01 -5.38 12.57
N LEU A 311 -18.04 -5.71 11.71
CA LEU A 311 -17.11 -6.81 11.93
C LEU A 311 -16.00 -6.43 12.93
N PHE A 312 -15.21 -5.41 12.60
CA PHE A 312 -13.94 -5.11 13.28
C PHE A 312 -14.08 -4.48 14.65
N ASN A 313 -15.23 -3.87 14.97
CA ASN A 313 -15.46 -3.29 16.29
C ASN A 313 -15.29 -4.35 17.40
N TRP A 314 -15.47 -5.64 17.13
CA TRP A 314 -15.21 -6.70 18.11
C TRP A 314 -13.73 -6.96 18.39
N PHE A 315 -12.87 -6.66 17.42
CA PHE A 315 -11.49 -7.11 17.34
C PHE A 315 -10.49 -5.97 17.56
N THR A 316 -10.71 -4.80 16.95
CA THR A 316 -9.77 -3.68 16.92
C THR A 316 -10.47 -2.33 17.13
N ASP A 317 -9.72 -1.36 17.65
CA ASP A 317 -10.12 0.04 17.78
C ASP A 317 -9.52 0.93 16.67
N SER A 318 -8.85 0.31 15.68
CA SER A 318 -8.21 0.99 14.55
C SER A 318 -9.24 1.80 13.75
N GLN A 319 -9.04 3.12 13.72
CA GLN A 319 -9.98 4.02 13.05
C GLN A 319 -10.03 3.77 11.55
N ILE A 320 -8.89 3.48 10.91
CA ILE A 320 -8.82 3.24 9.47
C ILE A 320 -9.68 2.05 9.03
N LEU A 321 -9.69 0.97 9.83
CA LEU A 321 -10.51 -0.20 9.55
C LEU A 321 -11.99 0.08 9.83
N LEU A 322 -12.29 0.82 10.90
CA LEU A 322 -13.67 1.13 11.28
C LEU A 322 -14.35 2.17 10.38
N SER A 323 -13.60 3.07 9.75
CA SER A 323 -14.08 4.09 8.81
C SER A 323 -14.03 3.66 7.34
N SER A 324 -13.30 2.59 7.03
CA SER A 324 -13.23 2.03 5.68
C SER A 324 -14.60 1.63 5.15
N GLN A 325 -14.72 1.52 3.82
CA GLN A 325 -15.90 0.99 3.15
C GLN A 325 -15.54 -0.34 2.52
N ALA A 326 -16.31 -1.39 2.82
CA ALA A 326 -16.22 -2.68 2.17
C ALA A 326 -17.44 -3.54 2.54
N GLU A 327 -17.68 -4.59 1.76
CA GLU A 327 -18.62 -5.66 2.12
C GLU A 327 -17.84 -6.93 2.46
N PHE A 328 -17.83 -7.28 3.75
CA PHE A 328 -17.17 -8.46 4.28
C PHE A 328 -18.08 -9.67 4.31
N SER A 329 -17.55 -10.78 3.83
CA SER A 329 -18.10 -12.12 3.98
C SER A 329 -17.01 -13.05 4.50
N GLY A 330 -17.39 -14.11 5.22
CA GLY A 330 -16.39 -15.00 5.81
C GLY A 330 -17.00 -16.23 6.43
N GLN A 331 -16.14 -17.23 6.63
CA GLN A 331 -16.47 -18.45 7.32
C GLN A 331 -15.30 -18.87 8.22
N GLY A 332 -15.58 -19.30 9.43
CA GLY A 332 -14.54 -19.64 10.38
C GLY A 332 -15.05 -20.12 11.72
N VAL A 333 -14.15 -20.20 12.70
CA VAL A 333 -14.46 -20.55 14.08
C VAL A 333 -14.27 -19.32 14.96
N PHE A 334 -15.32 -18.96 15.70
CA PHE A 334 -15.30 -17.90 16.70
C PHE A 334 -15.27 -18.49 18.11
N ARG A 335 -14.44 -17.90 18.99
CA ARG A 335 -14.36 -18.28 20.41
C ARG A 335 -14.51 -17.09 21.36
N TYR A 336 -15.33 -17.28 22.39
CA TYR A 336 -15.56 -16.34 23.49
C TYR A 336 -15.31 -17.07 24.83
N PRO A 337 -14.66 -16.45 25.83
CA PRO A 337 -14.32 -15.02 25.96
C PRO A 337 -13.00 -14.57 25.32
N GLN A 338 -12.23 -15.48 24.72
CA GLN A 338 -10.93 -15.18 24.11
C GLN A 338 -11.00 -14.11 23.00
N LYS A 339 -12.19 -13.94 22.38
CA LYS A 339 -12.45 -13.05 21.23
C LYS A 339 -11.50 -13.40 20.09
N GLU A 340 -11.54 -14.68 19.75
CA GLU A 340 -10.74 -15.27 18.68
C GLU A 340 -11.60 -15.55 17.47
N TYR A 341 -11.05 -15.32 16.30
CA TYR A 341 -11.62 -15.76 15.03
C TYR A 341 -10.53 -16.42 14.20
N ARG A 342 -10.83 -17.59 13.64
CA ARG A 342 -9.96 -18.28 12.67
C ARG A 342 -10.77 -18.71 11.45
N GLY A 343 -10.40 -18.28 10.26
CA GLY A 343 -11.06 -18.71 9.03
C GLY A 343 -10.72 -17.82 7.84
N ASP A 344 -11.56 -17.89 6.80
CA ASP A 344 -11.36 -17.12 5.58
C ASP A 344 -12.20 -15.85 5.61
N LEU A 345 -11.69 -14.78 5.00
CA LEU A 345 -12.42 -13.52 4.81
C LEU A 345 -12.36 -13.09 3.35
N LEU A 346 -13.44 -12.49 2.87
CA LEU A 346 -13.53 -11.84 1.58
C LEU A 346 -14.15 -10.46 1.78
N ALA A 347 -13.42 -9.42 1.41
CA ALA A 347 -13.91 -8.06 1.33
C ALA A 347 -14.12 -7.69 -0.15
N LYS A 348 -15.25 -7.06 -0.46
CA LYS A 348 -15.54 -6.49 -1.80
C LYS A 348 -15.66 -4.98 -1.72
N ASN A 349 -15.31 -4.29 -2.81
CA ASN A 349 -15.41 -2.84 -2.95
C ASN A 349 -14.68 -2.10 -1.82
N VAL A 350 -13.42 -2.45 -1.58
CA VAL A 350 -12.63 -1.93 -0.47
C VAL A 350 -12.19 -0.50 -0.79
N ILE A 351 -12.48 0.43 0.11
CA ILE A 351 -12.06 1.84 0.02
C ILE A 351 -11.51 2.27 1.39
N ILE A 352 -10.26 2.72 1.39
CA ILE A 352 -9.58 3.29 2.55
C ILE A 352 -9.32 4.76 2.29
N HIS A 353 -9.88 5.65 3.11
CA HIS A 353 -9.77 7.09 2.92
C HIS A 353 -8.47 7.65 3.50
N ARG A 354 -7.87 8.63 2.80
CA ARG A 354 -6.61 9.27 3.22
C ARG A 354 -6.76 10.12 4.49
N GLY A 355 -7.96 10.65 4.75
CA GLY A 355 -8.26 11.45 5.96
C GLY A 355 -8.01 10.71 7.26
N ASP A 356 -8.15 9.38 7.26
CA ASP A 356 -7.95 8.53 8.44
C ASP A 356 -6.45 8.31 8.77
N LEU A 357 -5.57 8.55 7.80
CA LEU A 357 -4.10 8.43 7.91
C LEU A 357 -3.41 9.79 8.15
N LEU A 358 -4.12 10.90 7.93
CA LEU A 358 -3.55 12.24 7.79
C LEU A 358 -3.44 13.06 9.09
N ALA A 359 -4.08 12.64 10.18
CA ALA A 359 -3.97 13.31 11.48
C ALA A 359 -2.54 13.35 12.06
N LYS A 360 -1.55 12.73 11.38
CA LYS A 360 -0.14 12.60 11.79
C LYS A 360 0.89 13.11 10.74
N ASN A 361 0.49 13.85 9.68
CA ASN A 361 1.40 14.38 8.63
C ASN A 361 2.21 13.33 7.82
N VAL A 362 1.67 12.13 7.58
CA VAL A 362 2.46 10.99 7.09
C VAL A 362 2.40 10.76 5.57
N ILE A 363 1.27 11.03 4.92
CA ILE A 363 1.08 10.75 3.49
C ILE A 363 0.64 12.02 2.78
N ALA A 364 1.46 12.54 1.86
CA ALA A 364 1.10 13.72 1.10
C ALA A 364 0.01 13.40 0.06
N GLY A 365 -0.98 14.29 -0.13
CA GLY A 365 -1.94 14.21 -1.24
C GLY A 365 -3.32 14.79 -0.92
N ASP A 366 -4.22 14.75 -1.91
CA ASP A 366 -5.60 15.22 -1.77
C ASP A 366 -6.40 14.34 -0.78
N LEU A 367 -6.99 14.98 0.22
CA LEU A 367 -7.85 14.39 1.26
C LEU A 367 -9.13 13.78 0.68
N LYS A 368 -9.60 14.28 -0.47
CA LYS A 368 -10.83 13.80 -1.13
C LYS A 368 -10.61 12.51 -1.91
N LYS A 369 -9.36 12.13 -2.18
CA LYS A 369 -9.03 10.90 -2.88
C LYS A 369 -8.77 9.76 -1.87
N PRO A 370 -9.19 8.52 -2.19
CA PRO A 370 -8.85 7.37 -1.36
C PRO A 370 -7.34 7.13 -1.35
N ALA A 371 -6.84 6.61 -0.23
CA ALA A 371 -5.44 6.18 -0.09
C ALA A 371 -5.21 4.84 -0.79
N MET A 372 -6.20 3.94 -0.69
CA MET A 372 -6.24 2.64 -1.36
C MET A 372 -7.69 2.33 -1.75
N GLN A 373 -7.86 1.73 -2.92
CA GLN A 373 -9.07 1.01 -3.29
C GLN A 373 -8.71 -0.38 -3.76
N ALA A 374 -9.62 -1.35 -3.68
CA ALA A 374 -9.46 -2.65 -4.30
C ALA A 374 -10.83 -3.26 -4.65
N ALA A 375 -10.89 -4.01 -5.75
CA ALA A 375 -12.10 -4.73 -6.14
C ALA A 375 -12.43 -5.80 -5.10
N THR A 376 -11.44 -6.64 -4.78
CA THR A 376 -11.56 -7.65 -3.72
C THR A 376 -10.29 -7.77 -2.89
N VAL A 377 -10.46 -8.13 -1.61
CA VAL A 377 -9.38 -8.54 -0.71
C VAL A 377 -9.80 -9.85 -0.06
N ALA A 378 -9.11 -10.93 -0.39
CA ALA A 378 -9.38 -12.26 0.17
C ALA A 378 -8.25 -12.68 1.10
N SER A 379 -8.58 -13.20 2.28
CA SER A 379 -7.61 -13.78 3.20
C SER A 379 -7.88 -15.27 3.42
N ASN A 380 -6.80 -16.04 3.47
CA ASN A 380 -6.80 -17.46 3.79
C ASN A 380 -6.14 -17.68 5.15
N ASP A 381 -6.78 -18.50 5.99
CA ASP A 381 -6.36 -18.82 7.36
C ASP A 381 -6.07 -17.54 8.17
N PHE A 382 -6.98 -16.57 8.08
CA PHE A 382 -6.95 -15.38 8.92
C PHE A 382 -7.25 -15.78 10.35
N TYR A 383 -6.31 -15.50 11.24
CA TYR A 383 -6.41 -15.75 12.67
C TYR A 383 -6.17 -14.46 13.45
N TRP A 384 -7.14 -14.08 14.26
CA TRP A 384 -7.04 -12.96 15.18
C TRP A 384 -7.32 -13.44 16.60
N SER A 385 -6.46 -13.10 17.55
CA SER A 385 -6.73 -13.27 18.99
C SER A 385 -6.46 -11.99 19.74
N LYS A 386 -7.51 -11.45 20.38
CA LYS A 386 -7.34 -10.35 21.33
C LYS A 386 -6.62 -10.82 22.61
N SER A 387 -6.86 -12.06 23.04
CA SER A 387 -6.26 -12.59 24.28
C SER A 387 -4.80 -12.97 24.13
N ALA A 388 -4.39 -13.48 22.97
CA ALA A 388 -3.01 -13.78 22.65
C ALA A 388 -2.29 -12.62 21.95
N GLU A 389 -2.97 -11.49 21.75
CA GLU A 389 -2.46 -10.28 21.09
C GLU A 389 -1.75 -10.63 19.77
N ASN A 390 -2.46 -11.36 18.89
CA ASN A 390 -1.87 -11.84 17.64
C ASN A 390 -2.79 -11.67 16.42
N LEU A 391 -2.14 -11.48 15.27
CA LEU A 391 -2.72 -11.56 13.94
C LEU A 391 -1.82 -12.46 13.08
N THR A 392 -2.39 -13.55 12.57
CA THR A 392 -1.73 -14.42 11.58
C THR A 392 -2.57 -14.50 10.32
N ILE A 393 -1.93 -14.37 9.16
CA ILE A 393 -2.58 -14.54 7.86
C ILE A 393 -1.65 -15.38 6.99
N LYS A 394 -2.14 -16.49 6.45
CA LYS A 394 -1.32 -17.30 5.54
C LYS A 394 -1.16 -16.62 4.20
N GLN A 395 -2.25 -16.14 3.63
CA GLN A 395 -2.22 -15.47 2.33
C GLN A 395 -3.26 -14.38 2.28
N LEU A 396 -2.88 -13.22 1.76
CA LEU A 396 -3.78 -12.11 1.46
C LEU A 396 -3.70 -11.84 -0.04
N VAL A 397 -4.81 -12.00 -0.77
CA VAL A 397 -4.89 -11.69 -2.20
C VAL A 397 -5.65 -10.40 -2.38
N VAL A 398 -5.01 -9.43 -3.01
CA VAL A 398 -5.56 -8.09 -3.27
C VAL A 398 -5.71 -7.94 -4.78
N ASP A 399 -6.96 -7.90 -5.22
CA ASP A 399 -7.32 -7.83 -6.64
C ASP A 399 -7.67 -6.39 -7.05
N GLN A 400 -7.09 -5.96 -8.17
CA GLN A 400 -7.19 -4.62 -8.72
C GLN A 400 -6.98 -3.51 -7.67
N PRO A 401 -5.87 -3.53 -6.90
CA PRO A 401 -5.60 -2.47 -5.96
C PRO A 401 -5.24 -1.17 -6.69
N GLU A 402 -5.87 -0.06 -6.30
CA GLU A 402 -5.54 1.27 -6.78
C GLU A 402 -4.94 2.11 -5.65
N PHE A 403 -3.73 2.62 -5.87
CA PHE A 403 -3.03 3.49 -4.94
C PHE A 403 -2.79 4.88 -5.53
N SER A 404 -2.62 5.87 -4.65
CA SER A 404 -2.14 7.20 -5.04
C SER A 404 -0.94 7.58 -4.19
N TRP A 405 0.18 7.84 -4.86
CA TRP A 405 1.43 8.24 -4.22
C TRP A 405 1.88 9.60 -4.73
N GLN A 406 2.08 10.54 -3.79
CA GLN A 406 2.61 11.86 -4.09
C GLN A 406 3.93 12.06 -3.35
N ARG A 407 4.99 12.42 -4.09
CA ARG A 407 6.30 12.77 -3.52
C ARG A 407 6.48 14.27 -3.40
N ILE A 408 7.08 14.72 -2.29
CA ILE A 408 7.33 16.14 -1.95
C ILE A 408 8.77 16.35 -1.51
N ALA A 409 9.23 17.61 -1.51
CA ALA A 409 10.65 17.95 -1.26
C ALA A 409 11.17 17.53 0.12
N GLN A 410 10.30 17.48 1.13
CA GLN A 410 10.63 17.13 2.52
C GLN A 410 10.65 15.61 2.77
N GLU A 411 10.22 14.79 1.80
CA GLU A 411 10.18 13.33 1.95
C GLU A 411 11.57 12.73 1.71
N GLN A 412 12.24 12.33 2.79
CA GLN A 412 13.57 11.72 2.74
C GLN A 412 13.52 10.21 2.44
N ASN A 413 12.59 9.46 3.03
CA ASN A 413 12.52 8.00 2.84
C ASN A 413 11.13 7.58 2.30
N PRO A 414 11.05 7.12 1.03
CA PRO A 414 9.78 6.69 0.43
C PRO A 414 9.18 5.42 1.06
N ALA A 415 10.01 4.56 1.68
CA ALA A 415 9.54 3.36 2.35
C ALA A 415 8.74 3.66 3.64
N ASN A 416 8.96 4.83 4.25
CA ASN A 416 8.25 5.24 5.47
C ASN A 416 6.75 5.35 5.24
N SER A 417 6.29 5.92 4.11
CA SER A 417 4.85 6.04 3.84
C SER A 417 4.17 4.68 3.70
N VAL A 418 4.83 3.71 3.04
CA VAL A 418 4.35 2.33 2.91
C VAL A 418 4.31 1.66 4.28
N SER A 419 5.39 1.75 5.05
CA SER A 419 5.47 1.18 6.39
C SER A 419 4.37 1.71 7.30
N ILE A 420 4.15 3.02 7.32
CA ILE A 420 3.14 3.60 8.19
C ILE A 420 1.73 3.19 7.73
N PHE A 421 1.47 3.09 6.43
CA PHE A 421 0.21 2.55 5.92
C PHE A 421 -0.02 1.11 6.41
N LEU A 422 0.96 0.21 6.24
CA LEU A 422 0.87 -1.19 6.67
C LEU A 422 0.69 -1.31 8.18
N ARG A 423 1.38 -0.47 8.97
CA ARG A 423 1.25 -0.45 10.43
C ARG A 423 -0.15 -0.05 10.88
N HIS A 424 -0.77 0.98 10.29
CA HIS A 424 -2.15 1.35 10.65
C HIS A 424 -3.18 0.28 10.24
N LEU A 425 -2.87 -0.49 9.19
CA LEU A 425 -3.74 -1.56 8.72
C LEU A 425 -3.68 -2.80 9.62
N PHE A 426 -2.47 -3.21 10.06
CA PHE A 426 -2.26 -4.51 10.72
C PHE A 426 -1.95 -4.43 12.21
N LEU A 427 -1.51 -3.28 12.73
CA LEU A 427 -1.23 -3.09 14.15
C LEU A 427 -2.37 -2.33 14.83
N PRO A 428 -2.64 -2.60 16.12
CA PRO A 428 -3.56 -1.78 16.90
C PRO A 428 -3.03 -0.34 17.03
N GLU A 429 -3.94 0.63 17.19
CA GLU A 429 -3.52 2.02 17.43
C GLU A 429 -2.83 2.14 18.80
N PRO A 430 -1.64 2.79 18.89
CA PRO A 430 -0.99 3.02 20.16
C PRO A 430 -1.87 3.92 21.04
N GLY A 431 -2.32 3.38 22.18
CA GLY A 431 -3.22 4.07 23.12
C GLY A 431 -2.60 5.27 23.84
N SER A 432 -1.35 5.63 23.56
CA SER A 432 -0.66 6.80 24.12
C SER A 432 0.19 7.51 23.06
N LYS A 433 0.40 8.82 23.25
CA LYS A 433 1.39 9.62 22.51
C LYS A 433 2.81 9.33 23.04
N ALA A 434 3.20 8.06 23.12
CA ALA A 434 4.57 7.70 23.51
C ALA A 434 5.57 8.23 22.46
N GLU A 435 6.78 8.59 22.90
CA GLU A 435 7.88 9.01 22.01
C GLU A 435 8.29 7.88 21.06
N ASP A 436 8.21 6.62 21.51
CA ASP A 436 8.37 5.44 20.68
C ASP A 436 7.04 4.66 20.58
N PRO A 437 6.41 4.58 19.39
CA PRO A 437 5.16 3.85 19.19
C PRO A 437 5.31 2.33 19.29
N ASP A 438 6.52 1.76 19.25
CA ASP A 438 6.75 0.31 19.31
C ASP A 438 6.73 -0.26 20.75
N ILE A 439 7.03 0.55 21.76
CA ILE A 439 6.97 0.14 23.18
C ILE A 439 5.58 -0.39 23.58
N PRO A 440 4.47 0.34 23.37
CA PRO A 440 3.13 -0.14 23.71
C PRO A 440 2.65 -1.29 22.80
N LEU A 441 3.24 -1.46 21.62
CA LEU A 441 2.88 -2.48 20.63
C LEU A 441 3.66 -3.79 20.76
N SER A 442 4.77 -3.79 21.51
CA SER A 442 5.71 -4.92 21.66
C SER A 442 5.10 -6.27 22.08
N ARG A 443 3.90 -6.28 22.67
CA ARG A 443 3.18 -7.50 23.05
C ARG A 443 2.30 -8.08 21.94
N PHE A 444 1.97 -7.25 20.93
CA PHE A 444 1.19 -7.67 19.78
C PHE A 444 2.11 -8.27 18.70
N SER A 445 1.71 -9.41 18.14
CA SER A 445 2.47 -10.10 17.09
C SER A 445 1.69 -10.14 15.78
N VAL A 446 2.36 -9.81 14.67
CA VAL A 446 1.82 -9.95 13.32
C VAL A 446 2.69 -10.92 12.55
N LYS A 447 2.05 -11.88 11.87
CA LYS A 447 2.70 -12.78 10.91
C LYS A 447 1.84 -12.92 9.66
N ILE A 448 2.32 -12.41 8.53
CA ILE A 448 1.67 -12.59 7.22
C ILE A 448 2.67 -13.29 6.29
N ASP A 449 2.34 -14.50 5.85
CA ASP A 449 3.28 -15.28 5.03
C ASP A 449 3.39 -14.69 3.61
N SER A 450 2.27 -14.34 2.97
CA SER A 450 2.27 -13.60 1.70
C SER A 450 1.11 -12.60 1.54
N ILE A 451 1.38 -11.51 0.83
CA ILE A 451 0.41 -10.57 0.27
C ILE A 451 0.63 -10.54 -1.24
N ASP A 452 -0.33 -11.03 -2.01
CA ASP A 452 -0.28 -11.12 -3.45
C ASP A 452 -1.15 -10.02 -4.07
N PHE A 453 -0.57 -9.24 -4.98
CA PHE A 453 -1.25 -8.19 -5.71
C PHE A 453 -1.48 -8.66 -7.15
N THR A 454 -2.71 -8.51 -7.64
CA THR A 454 -3.08 -8.84 -9.02
C THR A 454 -3.68 -7.61 -9.70
N ASP A 455 -3.18 -7.30 -10.91
CA ASP A 455 -3.69 -6.23 -11.78
C ASP A 455 -3.84 -4.85 -11.11
N GLY A 456 -2.85 -4.47 -10.29
CA GLY A 456 -2.87 -3.20 -9.56
C GLY A 456 -2.58 -1.97 -10.41
N ALA A 457 -2.99 -0.82 -9.92
CA ALA A 457 -2.70 0.50 -10.47
C ALA A 457 -2.17 1.47 -9.41
N LEU A 458 -1.28 2.36 -9.82
CA LEU A 458 -0.71 3.40 -8.98
C LEU A 458 -0.65 4.72 -9.76
N SER A 459 -1.33 5.74 -9.23
CA SER A 459 -1.17 7.11 -9.69
C SER A 459 -0.01 7.76 -8.94
N TYR A 460 1.10 7.97 -9.66
CA TYR A 460 2.32 8.57 -9.13
C TYR A 460 2.39 10.06 -9.50
N LEU A 461 2.70 10.92 -8.53
CA LEU A 461 2.89 12.35 -8.73
C LEU A 461 4.14 12.85 -8.01
N ASP A 462 5.15 13.28 -8.76
CA ASP A 462 6.38 13.86 -8.21
C ASP A 462 6.36 15.39 -8.30
N LYS A 463 6.27 16.05 -7.14
CA LYS A 463 6.31 17.52 -7.03
C LYS A 463 7.71 18.06 -6.71
N ARG A 464 8.74 17.21 -6.64
CA ARG A 464 10.13 17.63 -6.40
C ARG A 464 10.77 18.21 -7.67
N ILE A 465 10.18 17.94 -8.83
CA ILE A 465 10.61 18.45 -10.13
C ILE A 465 9.65 19.52 -10.66
N SER A 466 10.16 20.40 -11.53
CA SER A 466 9.39 21.51 -12.11
C SER A 466 9.52 21.53 -13.64
N PRO A 467 8.44 21.32 -14.41
CA PRO A 467 7.05 21.06 -13.96
C PRO A 467 6.87 19.71 -13.25
N PRO A 468 5.85 19.54 -12.38
CA PRO A 468 5.56 18.27 -11.71
C PRO A 468 5.34 17.12 -12.71
N LEU A 469 5.75 15.91 -12.33
CA LEU A 469 5.59 14.70 -13.17
C LEU A 469 4.48 13.83 -12.64
N GLY A 470 3.46 13.59 -13.46
CA GLY A 470 2.44 12.57 -13.21
C GLY A 470 2.70 11.35 -14.07
N LEU A 471 2.65 10.15 -13.48
CA LEU A 471 2.75 8.87 -14.19
C LEU A 471 1.64 7.93 -13.72
N GLY A 472 1.02 7.22 -14.67
CA GLY A 472 0.18 6.07 -14.45
C GLY A 472 0.99 4.79 -14.48
N ILE A 473 0.88 4.01 -13.42
CA ILE A 473 1.48 2.67 -13.32
C ILE A 473 0.33 1.67 -13.27
N THR A 474 0.33 0.67 -14.14
CA THR A 474 -0.78 -0.29 -14.31
C THR A 474 -0.27 -1.72 -14.45
N GLY A 475 -1.17 -2.69 -14.28
CA GLY A 475 -0.83 -4.11 -14.35
C GLY A 475 0.20 -4.53 -13.29
N ILE A 476 0.13 -3.91 -12.11
CA ILE A 476 1.05 -4.21 -11.00
C ILE A 476 0.72 -5.60 -10.46
N ASN A 477 1.66 -6.53 -10.60
CA ASN A 477 1.56 -7.89 -10.12
C ASN A 477 2.79 -8.23 -9.28
N GLY A 478 2.59 -8.99 -8.20
CA GLY A 478 3.69 -9.49 -7.40
C GLY A 478 3.31 -9.77 -5.96
N THR A 479 4.31 -9.97 -5.12
CA THR A 479 4.14 -10.50 -3.76
C THR A 479 5.03 -9.78 -2.76
N LEU A 480 4.47 -9.52 -1.58
CA LEU A 480 5.22 -9.24 -0.35
C LEU A 480 5.19 -10.48 0.53
N SER A 481 6.34 -11.05 0.88
CA SER A 481 6.41 -12.28 1.69
C SER A 481 7.06 -12.04 3.04
N LYS A 482 6.65 -12.77 4.08
CA LYS A 482 7.22 -12.74 5.44
C LYS A 482 7.09 -11.38 6.14
N LEU A 483 5.90 -10.79 6.14
CA LEU A 483 5.65 -9.56 6.88
C LEU A 483 5.45 -9.88 8.37
N ASN A 484 6.37 -9.44 9.24
CA ASN A 484 6.38 -9.82 10.65
C ASN A 484 6.62 -8.62 11.59
N TYR A 485 6.04 -8.68 12.81
CA TYR A 485 6.20 -7.70 13.89
C TYR A 485 6.15 -8.42 15.27
N PRO A 486 6.87 -7.99 16.33
CA PRO A 486 7.67 -6.76 16.48
C PRO A 486 9.07 -6.80 15.85
N VAL A 487 9.81 -7.90 16.01
CA VAL A 487 11.16 -8.06 15.44
C VAL A 487 11.20 -9.32 14.58
N ALA A 488 11.29 -9.13 13.27
CA ALA A 488 11.48 -10.22 12.33
C ALA A 488 12.95 -10.69 12.34
N LYS A 489 13.18 -12.01 12.41
CA LYS A 489 14.50 -12.60 12.13
C LYS A 489 14.87 -12.47 10.66
N ASP A 490 13.86 -12.60 9.79
CA ASP A 490 13.98 -12.55 8.35
C ASP A 490 13.40 -11.24 7.83
N ASP A 491 14.00 -10.69 6.77
CA ASP A 491 13.44 -9.56 6.05
C ASP A 491 12.17 -9.97 5.26
N THR A 492 11.24 -9.04 5.14
CA THR A 492 10.13 -9.12 4.18
C THR A 492 10.69 -9.09 2.78
N LEU A 493 10.35 -10.07 1.93
CA LEU A 493 10.76 -10.11 0.54
C LEU A 493 9.76 -9.35 -0.33
N ILE A 494 10.27 -8.55 -1.27
CA ILE A 494 9.50 -7.71 -2.18
C ILE A 494 9.80 -8.18 -3.60
N SER A 495 8.75 -8.51 -4.36
CA SER A 495 8.85 -8.75 -5.80
C SER A 495 7.60 -8.18 -6.46
N LEU A 496 7.77 -7.12 -7.24
CA LEU A 496 6.69 -6.44 -7.96
C LEU A 496 7.12 -6.21 -9.41
N SER A 497 6.15 -6.28 -10.31
CA SER A 497 6.33 -6.00 -11.74
C SER A 497 5.09 -5.29 -12.28
N GLY A 498 5.22 -4.58 -13.39
CA GLY A 498 4.08 -3.91 -14.02
C GLY A 498 4.52 -3.02 -15.17
N ASN A 499 3.69 -2.03 -15.50
CA ASN A 499 3.96 -1.11 -16.60
C ASN A 499 3.83 0.36 -16.15
N ILE A 500 4.81 1.20 -16.52
CA ILE A 500 4.76 2.65 -16.40
C ILE A 500 4.35 3.21 -17.76
N GLU A 501 3.10 3.66 -17.90
CA GLU A 501 2.54 4.17 -19.17
C GLU A 501 2.80 3.21 -20.36
N GLY A 502 2.71 1.89 -20.12
CA GLY A 502 2.95 0.83 -21.10
C GLY A 502 4.39 0.29 -21.18
N ALA A 503 5.36 0.88 -20.47
CA ALA A 503 6.73 0.39 -20.42
C ALA A 503 6.97 -0.53 -19.21
N PRO A 504 7.56 -1.74 -19.39
CA PRO A 504 7.68 -2.70 -18.30
C PRO A 504 8.68 -2.23 -17.23
N PHE A 505 8.39 -2.55 -15.97
CA PHE A 505 9.31 -2.40 -14.85
C PHE A 505 9.25 -3.61 -13.91
N SER A 506 10.30 -3.76 -13.12
CA SER A 506 10.34 -4.66 -11.96
C SER A 506 11.00 -4.00 -10.76
N LEU A 507 10.58 -4.42 -9.58
CA LEU A 507 11.08 -3.99 -8.28
C LEU A 507 11.26 -5.23 -7.41
N GLU A 508 12.50 -5.55 -7.10
CA GLU A 508 12.86 -6.64 -6.19
C GLU A 508 13.54 -6.10 -4.95
N GLY A 509 13.42 -6.76 -3.82
CA GLY A 509 14.09 -6.31 -2.61
C GLY A 509 13.78 -7.09 -1.35
N SER A 510 14.32 -6.59 -0.24
CA SER A 510 14.00 -7.07 1.10
C SER A 510 13.98 -5.91 2.10
N GLY A 511 13.23 -6.03 3.19
CA GLY A 511 13.22 -4.98 4.21
C GLY A 511 12.37 -5.28 5.45
N LYS A 512 12.37 -4.34 6.39
CA LYS A 512 11.59 -4.38 7.63
C LYS A 512 10.47 -3.34 7.57
N LEU A 513 9.41 -3.70 6.85
CA LEU A 513 8.32 -2.78 6.48
C LEU A 513 7.29 -2.52 7.59
N LEU A 514 7.33 -3.28 8.70
CA LEU A 514 6.46 -3.04 9.86
C LEU A 514 7.21 -2.39 11.03
N GLN A 515 8.52 -2.13 10.90
CA GLN A 515 9.38 -1.59 11.95
C GLN A 515 9.60 -0.08 11.79
N LEU A 516 9.85 0.60 12.91
CA LEU A 516 10.29 1.99 12.93
C LEU A 516 11.66 2.06 13.63
N PRO A 517 12.70 2.62 12.97
CA PRO A 517 12.73 3.11 11.60
C PRO A 517 12.59 1.98 10.56
N THR A 518 12.06 2.32 9.39
CA THR A 518 11.87 1.35 8.30
C THR A 518 13.16 1.17 7.52
N SER A 519 13.56 -0.08 7.31
CA SER A 519 14.69 -0.44 6.44
C SER A 519 14.20 -1.15 5.18
N ALA A 520 14.88 -0.91 4.06
CA ALA A 520 14.59 -1.58 2.80
C ALA A 520 15.81 -1.54 1.87
N ARG A 521 16.09 -2.66 1.23
CA ARG A 521 17.03 -2.79 0.13
C ARG A 521 16.25 -3.18 -1.12
N THR A 522 16.26 -2.33 -2.13
CA THR A 522 15.51 -2.59 -3.37
C THR A 522 16.35 -2.36 -4.62
N LEU A 523 16.05 -3.13 -5.65
CA LEU A 523 16.52 -2.99 -7.01
C LEU A 523 15.29 -2.73 -7.90
N PHE A 524 15.22 -1.52 -8.43
CA PHE A 524 14.23 -1.14 -9.44
C PHE A 524 14.89 -1.20 -10.83
N THR A 525 14.23 -1.84 -11.78
CA THR A 525 14.69 -1.91 -13.17
C THR A 525 13.57 -1.57 -14.13
N ALA A 526 13.84 -0.67 -15.08
CA ALA A 526 12.98 -0.36 -16.20
C ALA A 526 13.84 -0.35 -17.48
N PRO A 527 13.81 -1.41 -18.31
CA PRO A 527 14.79 -1.60 -19.39
C PRO A 527 14.59 -0.68 -20.59
N SER A 528 13.39 -0.17 -20.83
CA SER A 528 13.09 0.67 -22.00
C SER A 528 11.96 1.64 -21.71
N LEU A 529 12.23 2.66 -20.90
CA LEU A 529 11.27 3.71 -20.56
C LEU A 529 11.30 4.82 -21.63
N PRO A 530 10.20 5.13 -22.33
CA PRO A 530 10.19 6.21 -23.33
C PRO A 530 10.48 7.57 -22.69
N LEU A 531 11.43 8.33 -23.26
CA LEU A 531 11.77 9.66 -22.74
C LEU A 531 10.68 10.70 -23.01
N GLU A 532 9.78 10.45 -23.96
CA GLU A 532 8.61 11.30 -24.24
C GLU A 532 7.71 11.48 -23.01
N LEU A 533 7.69 10.49 -22.09
CA LEU A 533 6.98 10.58 -20.80
C LEU A 533 7.49 11.73 -19.91
N PHE A 534 8.71 12.21 -20.15
CA PHE A 534 9.36 13.29 -19.42
C PHE A 534 9.52 14.56 -20.29
N SER A 535 8.81 14.64 -21.43
CA SER A 535 8.98 15.71 -22.43
C SER A 535 8.77 17.11 -21.84
N GLU A 536 7.76 17.31 -21.00
CA GLU A 536 7.50 18.58 -20.32
C GLU A 536 8.67 19.04 -19.43
N GLN A 537 9.29 18.10 -18.72
CA GLN A 537 10.46 18.37 -17.88
C GLN A 537 11.69 18.65 -18.73
N ILE A 538 11.93 17.84 -19.76
CA ILE A 538 13.11 17.94 -20.61
C ILE A 538 13.07 19.22 -21.47
N ARG A 539 11.97 19.48 -22.19
CA ARG A 539 11.84 20.60 -23.14
C ARG A 539 11.91 21.98 -22.47
N LYS A 540 11.63 22.05 -21.17
CA LYS A 540 11.83 23.29 -20.40
C LYS A 540 13.30 23.74 -20.40
N TYR A 541 14.25 22.81 -20.44
CA TYR A 541 15.68 23.09 -20.34
C TYR A 541 16.46 22.72 -21.61
N LEU A 542 16.01 21.71 -22.36
CA LEU A 542 16.67 21.15 -23.53
C LEU A 542 15.67 21.11 -24.70
N ARG A 543 15.72 22.13 -25.57
CA ARG A 543 14.75 22.28 -26.68
C ARG A 543 15.13 21.54 -27.95
N GLU A 544 16.43 21.40 -28.22
CA GLU A 544 16.97 20.92 -29.51
C GLU A 544 17.14 19.39 -29.58
N ILE A 545 16.36 18.62 -28.82
CA ILE A 545 16.46 17.15 -28.75
C ILE A 545 15.12 16.51 -29.14
N LYS A 546 15.15 15.55 -30.06
CA LYS A 546 13.99 14.75 -30.46
C LYS A 546 13.85 13.56 -29.51
N LEU A 547 12.69 13.44 -28.84
CA LEU A 547 12.45 12.43 -27.80
C LEU A 547 11.64 11.21 -28.25
N THR A 548 11.02 11.25 -29.42
CA THR A 548 10.00 10.25 -29.86
C THR A 548 10.54 8.84 -30.02
N GLU A 549 11.84 8.68 -30.25
CA GLU A 549 12.51 7.38 -30.45
C GLU A 549 13.50 7.05 -29.32
N SER A 550 13.65 7.97 -28.35
CA SER A 550 14.62 7.85 -27.28
C SER A 550 14.04 7.09 -26.11
N THR A 551 14.82 6.14 -25.59
CA THR A 551 14.44 5.32 -24.44
C THR A 551 15.51 5.36 -23.37
N ALA A 552 15.13 5.21 -22.11
CA ALA A 552 16.03 5.10 -20.99
C ALA A 552 15.92 3.73 -20.33
N SER A 553 17.05 3.06 -20.19
CA SER A 553 17.20 1.89 -19.33
C SER A 553 17.63 2.37 -17.95
N ILE A 554 16.82 2.12 -16.93
CA ILE A 554 17.06 2.57 -15.56
C ILE A 554 17.30 1.34 -14.68
N SER A 555 18.37 1.37 -13.92
CA SER A 555 18.63 0.44 -12.82
C SER A 555 18.93 1.24 -11.56
N ALA A 556 18.08 1.16 -10.56
CA ALA A 556 18.21 1.93 -9.33
C ALA A 556 18.24 1.01 -8.10
N THR A 557 19.34 1.06 -7.36
CA THR A 557 19.47 0.40 -6.07
C THR A 557 19.24 1.40 -4.95
N THR A 558 18.38 1.04 -4.01
CA THR A 558 18.11 1.81 -2.80
C THR A 558 18.50 0.97 -1.60
N ASN A 559 19.34 1.50 -0.71
CA ASN A 559 19.64 0.92 0.60
C ASN A 559 19.20 1.91 1.67
N LEU A 560 18.15 1.56 2.41
CA LEU A 560 17.57 2.36 3.48
C LEU A 560 17.77 1.62 4.81
N SER A 561 18.36 2.31 5.77
CA SER A 561 18.60 1.83 7.13
C SER A 561 18.25 2.92 8.14
N GLU A 562 18.36 2.63 9.44
CA GLU A 562 18.11 3.63 10.50
C GLU A 562 19.12 4.79 10.47
N GLU A 563 20.37 4.49 10.10
CA GLU A 563 21.52 5.41 10.21
C GLU A 563 22.01 5.96 8.87
N SER A 564 21.53 5.40 7.76
CA SER A 564 21.98 5.76 6.42
C SER A 564 20.97 5.45 5.33
N SER A 565 20.90 6.34 4.34
CA SER A 565 20.09 6.22 3.14
C SER A 565 21.00 6.42 1.92
N GLU A 566 21.17 5.37 1.13
CA GLU A 566 22.02 5.36 -0.07
C GLU A 566 21.15 5.06 -1.29
N PHE A 567 21.27 5.91 -2.30
CA PHE A 567 20.58 5.77 -3.58
C PHE A 567 21.59 5.78 -4.70
N LYS A 568 21.62 4.70 -5.48
CA LYS A 568 22.46 4.55 -6.66
C LYS A 568 21.57 4.28 -7.86
N SER A 569 21.70 5.09 -8.91
CA SER A 569 20.94 4.94 -10.14
C SER A 569 21.87 4.98 -11.33
N GLU A 570 21.79 3.97 -12.18
CA GLU A 570 22.43 3.94 -13.49
C GLU A 570 21.34 4.11 -14.54
N VAL A 571 21.49 5.12 -15.38
CA VAL A 571 20.56 5.44 -16.47
C VAL A 571 21.32 5.40 -17.78
N THR A 572 20.93 4.52 -18.69
CA THR A 572 21.46 4.49 -20.05
C THR A 572 20.40 5.02 -20.99
N ILE A 573 20.68 6.15 -21.64
CA ILE A 573 19.81 6.67 -22.70
C ILE A 573 20.26 6.08 -24.02
N ASN A 574 19.31 5.56 -24.78
CA ASN A 574 19.53 5.02 -26.12
C ASN A 574 18.83 5.90 -27.15
N LYS A 575 19.45 6.05 -28.33
CA LYS A 575 18.88 6.75 -29.49
C LYS A 575 18.47 8.20 -29.18
N ILE A 576 19.34 8.96 -28.53
CA ILE A 576 19.14 10.40 -28.40
C ILE A 576 19.58 11.07 -29.71
N ILE A 577 18.69 11.86 -30.30
CA ILE A 577 18.91 12.45 -31.64
C ILE A 577 18.64 13.96 -31.53
N PRO A 578 19.48 14.80 -32.14
CA PRO A 578 19.20 16.24 -32.21
C PRO A 578 17.97 16.53 -33.07
N GLU A 579 17.28 17.62 -32.79
CA GLU A 579 16.18 18.09 -33.63
C GLU A 579 16.69 18.63 -34.99
N GLN A 580 17.88 19.23 -35.00
CA GLN A 580 18.53 19.78 -36.19
C GLN A 580 20.02 19.41 -36.23
N THR A 581 20.46 18.97 -37.40
CA THR A 581 21.86 18.65 -37.73
C THR A 581 22.70 19.91 -37.86
N GLY A 582 24.01 19.83 -37.60
CA GLY A 582 24.93 20.97 -37.71
C GLY A 582 24.83 21.99 -36.57
N THR A 583 24.07 21.67 -35.51
CA THR A 583 23.94 22.49 -34.30
C THR A 583 24.99 22.11 -33.25
N ILE A 584 25.23 23.01 -32.28
CA ILE A 584 26.09 22.70 -31.12
C ILE A 584 25.53 21.49 -30.35
N THR A 585 24.19 21.38 -30.25
CA THR A 585 23.53 20.23 -29.63
C THR A 585 23.82 18.93 -30.39
N ALA A 586 23.69 18.93 -31.72
CA ALA A 586 24.00 17.77 -32.54
C ALA A 586 25.45 17.32 -32.37
N LEU A 587 26.39 18.25 -32.37
CA LEU A 587 27.80 17.96 -32.15
C LEU A 587 28.07 17.45 -30.72
N ALA A 588 27.44 18.05 -29.70
CA ALA A 588 27.59 17.61 -28.32
C ALA A 588 27.07 16.18 -28.11
N LEU A 589 25.94 15.83 -28.75
CA LEU A 589 25.40 14.48 -28.74
C LEU A 589 26.35 13.51 -29.47
N ALA A 590 26.85 13.88 -30.65
CA ALA A 590 27.78 13.06 -31.41
C ALA A 590 29.08 12.74 -30.64
N LEU A 591 29.59 13.69 -29.85
CA LEU A 591 30.81 13.54 -29.05
C LEU A 591 30.62 12.78 -27.73
N THR A 592 29.38 12.65 -27.25
CA THR A 592 29.08 12.04 -25.94
C THR A 592 28.30 10.74 -26.03
N THR A 593 27.87 10.37 -27.24
CA THR A 593 27.26 9.08 -27.54
C THR A 593 28.38 8.06 -27.70
N ASP A 594 28.27 6.94 -26.99
CA ASP A 594 29.21 5.84 -27.09
C ASP A 594 29.09 5.09 -28.43
N LEU A 595 30.02 4.16 -28.68
CA LEU A 595 30.02 3.31 -29.88
C LEU A 595 28.75 2.44 -30.02
N ARG A 596 27.95 2.29 -28.96
CA ARG A 596 26.70 1.51 -28.95
C ARG A 596 25.48 2.40 -29.18
N GLY A 597 25.66 3.70 -29.43
CA GLY A 597 24.57 4.63 -29.71
C GLY A 597 23.83 5.09 -28.45
N GLY A 598 24.44 4.96 -27.28
CA GLY A 598 23.86 5.35 -26.00
C GLY A 598 24.75 6.27 -25.17
N LYS A 599 24.22 6.75 -24.05
CA LYS A 599 24.97 7.47 -23.03
C LYS A 599 24.56 6.98 -21.65
N THR A 600 25.54 6.59 -20.84
CA THR A 600 25.30 6.15 -19.46
C THR A 600 25.58 7.28 -18.48
N LEU A 601 24.62 7.58 -17.63
CA LEU A 601 24.72 8.47 -16.48
C LEU A 601 24.63 7.64 -15.20
N ARG A 602 25.57 7.87 -14.28
CA ARG A 602 25.51 7.33 -12.92
C ARG A 602 25.20 8.45 -11.96
N VAL A 603 24.12 8.28 -11.20
CA VAL A 603 23.67 9.20 -10.16
C VAL A 603 23.79 8.49 -8.83
N GLU A 604 24.59 9.04 -7.93
CA GLU A 604 24.74 8.53 -6.57
C GLU A 604 24.37 9.63 -5.58
N SER A 605 23.61 9.27 -4.55
CA SER A 605 23.18 10.17 -3.49
C SER A 605 23.26 9.44 -2.15
N THR A 606 23.84 10.13 -1.15
CA THR A 606 23.94 9.68 0.24
C THR A 606 23.31 10.71 1.15
N GLU A 607 22.95 10.28 2.36
CA GLU A 607 22.11 10.96 3.36
C GLU A 607 22.49 12.41 3.73
N THR A 608 23.68 12.90 3.36
CA THR A 608 24.05 14.32 3.51
C THR A 608 23.44 15.25 2.45
N GLN A 609 22.81 14.70 1.41
CA GLN A 609 22.21 15.46 0.31
C GLN A 609 20.75 15.06 0.11
N GLN A 610 19.88 16.05 -0.11
CA GLN A 610 18.50 15.82 -0.49
C GLN A 610 18.45 14.93 -1.74
N ILE A 611 17.72 13.81 -1.69
CA ILE A 611 17.64 12.85 -2.82
C ILE A 611 17.05 13.57 -4.02
N LYS A 612 17.90 13.86 -4.99
CA LYS A 612 17.51 14.55 -6.20
C LYS A 612 16.80 13.58 -7.14
N PRO A 613 15.72 14.01 -7.81
CA PRO A 613 15.10 13.21 -8.86
C PRO A 613 16.09 12.90 -9.98
N VAL A 614 16.18 11.62 -10.39
CA VAL A 614 17.11 11.14 -11.42
C VAL A 614 17.01 11.94 -12.72
N ILE A 615 15.79 12.30 -13.13
CA ILE A 615 15.54 13.13 -14.31
C ILE A 615 16.13 14.54 -14.20
N SER A 616 16.19 15.11 -12.99
CA SER A 616 16.79 16.43 -12.78
C SER A 616 18.31 16.40 -12.96
N GLU A 617 18.96 15.36 -12.45
CA GLU A 617 20.40 15.14 -12.64
C GLU A 617 20.71 14.86 -14.12
N LEU A 618 19.86 14.10 -14.80
CA LEU A 618 19.95 13.88 -16.25
C LEU A 618 19.93 15.22 -17.02
N ILE A 619 18.93 16.05 -16.75
CA ILE A 619 18.81 17.36 -17.39
C ILE A 619 20.04 18.22 -17.09
N SER A 620 20.49 18.25 -15.84
CA SER A 620 21.64 19.07 -15.45
C SER A 620 22.94 18.62 -16.11
N ASP A 621 23.18 17.31 -16.21
CA ASP A 621 24.36 16.76 -16.88
C ASP A 621 24.38 17.12 -18.37
N TYR A 622 23.24 16.94 -19.06
CA TYR A 622 23.11 17.35 -20.46
C TYR A 622 23.28 18.86 -20.66
N SER A 623 22.67 19.70 -19.83
CA SER A 623 22.86 21.15 -19.90
C SER A 623 24.34 21.53 -19.74
N ARG A 624 25.07 20.87 -18.83
CA ARG A 624 26.51 21.12 -18.65
C ARG A 624 27.32 20.73 -19.89
N LEU A 625 26.96 19.66 -20.58
CA LEU A 625 27.60 19.25 -21.84
C LEU A 625 27.36 20.28 -22.95
N LEU A 626 26.13 20.78 -23.09
CA LEU A 626 25.82 21.80 -24.08
C LEU A 626 26.59 23.10 -23.84
N VAL A 627 26.73 23.52 -22.57
CA VAL A 627 27.56 24.68 -22.22
C VAL A 627 29.03 24.45 -22.58
N LYS A 628 29.58 23.26 -22.28
CA LYS A 628 30.96 22.91 -22.66
C LYS A 628 31.16 22.91 -24.17
N ALA A 629 30.22 22.31 -24.92
CA ALA A 629 30.25 22.28 -26.38
C ALA A 629 30.20 23.68 -27.00
N GLY A 630 29.39 24.58 -26.42
CA GLY A 630 29.30 25.97 -26.86
C GLY A 630 30.57 26.78 -26.63
N ILE A 631 31.39 26.40 -25.65
CA ILE A 631 32.71 27.02 -25.42
C ILE A 631 33.75 26.43 -26.37
N ASN A 632 33.93 25.10 -26.36
CA ASN A 632 34.78 24.37 -27.29
C ASN A 632 34.33 22.89 -27.33
N PRO A 633 33.87 22.38 -28.48
CA PRO A 633 33.41 20.99 -28.61
C PRO A 633 34.44 19.95 -28.16
N MET A 634 35.74 20.24 -28.34
CA MET A 634 36.81 19.31 -27.98
C MET A 634 36.89 19.06 -26.46
N LEU A 635 36.26 19.89 -25.62
CA LEU A 635 36.13 19.63 -24.19
C LEU A 635 35.22 18.43 -23.87
N LEU A 636 34.47 17.94 -24.85
CA LEU A 636 33.64 16.74 -24.74
C LEU A 636 34.29 15.48 -25.30
N ALA A 637 35.43 15.61 -26.00
CA ALA A 637 36.10 14.50 -26.68
C ALA A 637 36.63 13.40 -25.74
N GLY A 638 36.72 13.67 -24.44
CA GLY A 638 37.31 12.78 -23.44
C GLY A 638 38.71 13.24 -23.03
N GLU A 639 39.19 12.68 -21.91
CA GLU A 639 40.50 13.01 -21.34
C GLU A 639 41.66 12.67 -22.28
N ASP A 640 41.52 11.60 -23.08
CA ASP A 640 42.55 11.13 -23.98
C ASP A 640 42.87 12.15 -25.08
N PHE A 641 41.91 12.96 -25.52
CA PHE A 641 42.07 13.91 -26.63
C PHE A 641 42.27 15.37 -26.19
N LYS A 642 42.71 15.58 -24.95
CA LYS A 642 42.98 16.92 -24.40
C LYS A 642 44.04 17.70 -25.19
N ASP A 643 44.98 17.00 -25.78
CA ASP A 643 46.02 17.56 -26.65
C ASP A 643 45.43 18.25 -27.90
N LEU A 644 44.27 17.79 -28.39
CA LEU A 644 43.59 18.38 -29.55
C LEU A 644 42.83 19.69 -29.25
N VAL A 645 42.61 20.04 -27.98
CA VAL A 645 41.81 21.23 -27.60
C VAL A 645 42.42 22.53 -28.16
N ASN A 646 43.75 22.61 -28.21
CA ASN A 646 44.50 23.75 -28.74
C ASN A 646 45.17 23.48 -30.10
N ASN A 647 45.03 22.27 -30.65
CA ASN A 647 45.69 21.82 -31.89
C ASN A 647 44.67 21.60 -33.02
N GLN A 648 43.83 22.61 -33.28
CA GLN A 648 42.79 22.57 -34.32
C GLN A 648 43.28 23.02 -35.71
N SER A 649 44.59 23.04 -35.92
CA SER A 649 45.21 23.41 -37.20
C SER A 649 46.52 22.68 -37.40
N ILE A 650 46.86 22.39 -38.65
CA ILE A 650 48.18 21.84 -39.04
C ILE A 650 48.92 22.79 -39.97
N SER A 651 50.23 22.86 -39.80
CA SER A 651 51.07 23.85 -40.48
C SER A 651 51.73 23.27 -41.73
N PHE A 652 51.87 24.11 -42.74
CA PHE A 652 52.52 23.76 -44.01
C PHE A 652 53.80 24.58 -44.20
N LEU A 653 54.69 24.08 -45.05
CA LEU A 653 55.82 24.88 -45.51
C LEU A 653 55.33 26.05 -46.39
N SER A 654 55.87 27.24 -46.18
CA SER A 654 55.51 28.44 -46.95
C SER A 654 55.71 28.22 -48.46
N GLY A 655 54.72 28.62 -49.26
CA GLY A 655 54.67 28.45 -50.71
C GLY A 655 54.40 27.01 -51.19
N LYS A 656 54.27 26.02 -50.29
CA LYS A 656 54.13 24.60 -50.63
C LYS A 656 52.93 23.94 -49.96
N ALA A 657 52.46 22.85 -50.56
CA ALA A 657 51.45 21.94 -50.01
C ALA A 657 52.10 20.69 -49.38
N THR A 658 53.23 20.89 -48.69
CA THR A 658 53.96 19.82 -48.00
C THR A 658 53.83 19.99 -46.49
N MET A 659 53.38 18.93 -45.81
CA MET A 659 53.21 18.87 -44.36
C MET A 659 54.56 18.60 -43.66
N ASN A 660 54.72 19.09 -42.43
CA ASN A 660 55.84 18.73 -41.56
C ASN A 660 55.52 17.48 -40.72
N GLY A 661 56.52 16.91 -40.02
CA GLY A 661 56.33 15.71 -39.20
C GLY A 661 55.31 15.88 -38.07
N GLU A 662 55.31 17.03 -37.40
CA GLU A 662 54.35 17.38 -36.35
C GLU A 662 52.89 17.43 -36.86
N SER A 663 52.68 17.89 -38.10
CA SER A 663 51.37 17.86 -38.74
C SER A 663 50.89 16.44 -39.05
N ILE A 664 51.81 15.53 -39.37
CA ILE A 664 51.50 14.11 -39.57
C ILE A 664 51.07 13.46 -38.25
N GLU A 665 51.78 13.73 -37.15
CA GLU A 665 51.41 13.24 -35.81
C GLU A 665 50.03 13.75 -35.38
N THR A 666 49.75 15.04 -35.63
CA THR A 666 48.43 15.64 -35.35
C THR A 666 47.33 14.97 -36.16
N LEU A 667 47.56 14.66 -37.44
CA LEU A 667 46.59 13.96 -38.28
C LEU A 667 46.34 12.52 -37.81
N ASN A 668 47.36 11.80 -37.37
CA ASN A 668 47.20 10.48 -36.77
C ASN A 668 46.34 10.56 -35.50
N ARG A 669 46.53 11.59 -34.67
CA ARG A 669 45.71 11.83 -33.49
C ARG A 669 44.24 12.10 -33.84
N TYR A 670 43.99 12.88 -34.90
CA TYR A 670 42.63 13.09 -35.41
C TYR A 670 42.01 11.81 -35.96
N ASN A 671 42.79 10.89 -36.53
CA ASN A 671 42.29 9.57 -36.93
C ASN A 671 41.85 8.73 -35.71
N ASP A 672 42.67 8.68 -34.66
CA ASP A 672 42.28 8.01 -33.40
C ASP A 672 41.01 8.63 -32.81
N PHE A 673 40.90 9.96 -32.85
CA PHE A 673 39.72 10.68 -32.40
C PHE A 673 38.47 10.33 -33.21
N LEU A 674 38.59 10.31 -34.54
CA LEU A 674 37.49 9.92 -35.42
C LEU A 674 37.12 8.43 -35.24
N ALA A 675 38.06 7.55 -34.94
CA ALA A 675 37.76 6.15 -34.62
C ALA A 675 36.97 6.02 -33.30
N ALA A 676 37.30 6.83 -32.28
CA ALA A 676 36.60 6.84 -31.00
C ALA A 676 35.20 7.49 -31.07
N HIS A 677 34.99 8.44 -31.99
CA HIS A 677 33.77 9.23 -32.12
C HIS A 677 33.11 9.03 -33.51
N PRO A 678 32.34 7.94 -33.71
CA PRO A 678 31.86 7.53 -35.04
C PRO A 678 30.80 8.46 -35.63
N LEU A 679 30.10 9.25 -34.80
CA LEU A 679 29.07 10.20 -35.23
C LEU A 679 29.63 11.61 -35.53
N VAL A 680 30.95 11.77 -35.47
CA VAL A 680 31.64 13.04 -35.72
C VAL A 680 32.35 12.99 -37.06
N LYS A 681 32.22 14.06 -37.84
CA LYS A 681 33.00 14.29 -39.05
C LYS A 681 33.88 15.52 -38.96
N LEU A 682 34.95 15.51 -39.75
CA LEU A 682 35.94 16.57 -39.82
C LEU A 682 35.70 17.42 -41.05
N LYS A 683 35.54 18.71 -40.85
CA LYS A 683 35.50 19.72 -41.89
C LYS A 683 36.86 20.38 -41.98
N VAL A 684 37.42 20.43 -43.17
CA VAL A 684 38.80 20.87 -43.42
C VAL A 684 38.76 22.17 -44.23
N ILE A 685 39.52 23.19 -43.80
CA ILE A 685 39.68 24.46 -44.52
C ILE A 685 41.15 24.75 -44.75
N GLY A 686 41.56 24.86 -46.01
CA GLY A 686 42.91 25.32 -46.34
C GLY A 686 43.04 26.85 -46.36
N TYR A 687 44.15 27.36 -45.84
CA TYR A 687 44.52 28.77 -45.90
C TYR A 687 45.87 28.97 -46.61
N ALA A 688 46.00 30.16 -47.20
CA ALA A 688 47.26 30.70 -47.71
C ALA A 688 47.57 32.03 -47.04
N ASP A 689 48.82 32.19 -46.61
CA ASP A 689 49.33 33.42 -46.03
C ASP A 689 49.95 34.31 -47.11
N LYS A 690 49.37 35.48 -47.31
CA LYS A 690 49.76 36.42 -48.35
C LYS A 690 51.19 36.93 -48.18
N LEU A 691 51.74 37.03 -46.97
CA LEU A 691 53.10 37.54 -46.76
C LEU A 691 54.13 36.45 -47.07
N ASN A 692 54.02 35.33 -46.37
CA ASN A 692 55.00 34.26 -46.40
C ASN A 692 54.91 33.43 -47.69
N ASP A 693 53.70 33.08 -48.13
CA ASP A 693 53.54 32.25 -49.34
C ASP A 693 53.88 33.03 -50.60
N THR A 694 53.52 34.32 -50.68
CA THR A 694 53.86 35.16 -51.84
C THR A 694 55.37 35.31 -52.00
N GLN A 695 56.11 35.49 -50.90
CA GLN A 695 57.57 35.66 -50.96
C GLN A 695 58.24 34.42 -51.57
N VAL A 696 57.85 33.22 -51.11
CA VAL A 696 58.42 31.96 -51.60
C VAL A 696 57.97 31.68 -53.04
N LEU A 697 56.68 31.85 -53.34
CA LEU A 697 56.15 31.64 -54.69
C LEU A 697 56.78 32.60 -55.71
N LEU A 698 57.02 33.86 -55.33
CA LEU A 698 57.66 34.84 -56.20
C LEU A 698 59.12 34.46 -56.47
N ALA A 699 59.85 33.99 -55.46
CA ALA A 699 61.22 33.50 -55.64
C ALA A 699 61.27 32.27 -56.57
N GLU A 700 60.34 31.31 -56.41
CA GLU A 700 60.25 30.14 -57.29
C GLU A 700 59.86 30.51 -58.72
N LEU A 701 58.90 31.42 -58.91
CA LEU A 701 58.51 31.91 -60.24
C LEU A 701 59.66 32.67 -60.90
N ALA A 702 60.40 33.50 -60.14
CA ALA A 702 61.56 34.22 -60.65
C ALA A 702 62.68 33.26 -61.07
N GLN A 703 62.90 32.20 -60.29
CA GLN A 703 63.88 31.17 -60.61
C GLN A 703 63.46 30.35 -61.84
N LYS A 704 62.19 29.95 -61.95
CA LYS A 704 61.67 29.27 -63.15
C LYS A 704 61.76 30.13 -64.39
N GLU A 705 61.43 31.42 -64.29
CA GLU A 705 61.56 32.35 -65.41
C GLU A 705 63.02 32.56 -65.79
N LYS A 706 63.92 32.68 -64.79
CA LYS A 706 65.37 32.73 -65.04
C LYS A 706 65.86 31.47 -65.76
N SER A 707 65.46 30.28 -65.32
CA SER A 707 65.84 29.02 -65.98
C SER A 707 65.24 28.88 -67.39
N ARG A 708 63.99 29.32 -67.61
CA ARG A 708 63.37 29.38 -68.95
C ARG A 708 64.16 30.28 -69.88
N VAL A 709 64.52 31.46 -69.39
CA VAL A 709 65.28 32.47 -70.15
C VAL A 709 66.71 32.01 -70.41
N GLU A 710 67.38 31.36 -69.45
CA GLU A 710 68.70 30.77 -69.65
C GLU A 710 68.67 29.65 -70.69
N ALA A 711 67.67 28.76 -70.64
CA ALA A 711 67.49 27.71 -71.64
C ALA A 711 67.20 28.28 -73.04
N GLU A 712 66.33 29.29 -73.12
CA GLU A 712 66.00 29.98 -74.36
C GLU A 712 67.18 30.78 -74.91
N ASN A 713 67.94 31.47 -74.05
CA ASN A 713 69.17 32.17 -74.43
C ASN A 713 70.26 31.20 -74.87
N LYS A 714 70.38 30.02 -74.25
CA LYS A 714 71.28 28.97 -74.71
C LYS A 714 70.89 28.49 -76.11
N ARG A 715 69.60 28.23 -76.36
CA ARG A 715 69.09 27.88 -77.70
C ARG A 715 69.38 28.99 -78.72
N ARG A 716 69.03 30.24 -78.40
CA ARG A 716 69.28 31.39 -79.27
C ARG A 716 70.76 31.67 -79.50
N SER A 717 71.62 31.41 -78.52
CA SER A 717 73.07 31.54 -78.69
C SER A 717 73.65 30.51 -79.66
N ILE A 718 73.08 29.30 -79.67
CA ILE A 718 73.46 28.23 -80.62
C ILE A 718 72.99 28.59 -82.03
N ASP A 719 71.74 29.03 -82.17
CA ASP A 719 71.20 29.46 -83.47
C ASP A 719 71.91 30.71 -84.01
N TRP A 720 72.27 31.65 -83.13
CA TRP A 720 73.06 32.82 -83.48
C TRP A 720 74.48 32.45 -83.94
N LYS A 721 75.17 31.53 -83.25
CA LYS A 721 76.49 31.02 -83.69
C LYS A 721 76.42 30.34 -85.06
N LYS A 722 75.38 29.55 -85.33
CA LYS A 722 75.17 28.94 -86.67
C LYS A 722 74.97 30.01 -87.75
N LYS A 723 74.19 31.06 -87.47
CA LYS A 723 74.02 32.18 -88.41
C LYS A 723 75.32 32.95 -88.63
N LEU A 724 76.10 33.18 -87.58
CA LEU A 724 77.39 33.87 -87.65
C LEU A 724 78.40 33.08 -88.50
N GLU A 725 78.43 31.76 -88.37
CA GLU A 725 79.28 30.89 -89.20
C GLU A 725 78.82 30.88 -90.67
N ALA A 726 77.51 30.87 -90.93
CA ALA A 726 76.97 30.96 -92.30
C ALA A 726 77.27 32.33 -92.95
N GLU A 727 77.11 33.44 -92.22
CA GLU A 727 77.46 34.79 -92.70
C GLU A 727 78.97 34.95 -92.94
N ARG A 728 79.83 34.36 -92.09
CA ARG A 728 81.28 34.33 -92.32
C ARG A 728 81.66 33.46 -93.53
N ALA A 729 80.97 32.35 -93.74
CA ALA A 729 81.18 31.49 -94.90
C ALA A 729 80.76 32.19 -96.21
N GLU A 730 79.63 32.92 -96.21
CA GLU A 730 79.22 33.75 -97.36
C GLU A 730 80.19 34.91 -97.61
N ALA A 731 80.69 35.59 -96.58
CA ALA A 731 81.71 36.64 -96.72
C ALA A 731 83.04 36.09 -97.28
N PHE A 732 83.47 34.92 -96.82
CA PHE A 732 84.65 34.21 -97.34
C PHE A 732 84.44 33.76 -98.79
N GLN A 733 83.24 33.30 -99.15
CA GLN A 733 82.90 32.91 -100.52
C GLN A 733 82.85 34.12 -101.48
N GLN A 734 82.37 35.28 -101.00
CA GLN A 734 82.38 36.55 -101.75
C GLN A 734 83.80 37.10 -101.99
N GLU A 735 84.76 36.81 -101.09
CA GLU A 735 86.18 37.13 -101.33
C GLU A 735 86.83 36.21 -102.36
N ILE A 736 86.46 34.92 -102.41
CA ILE A 736 86.96 33.96 -103.41
C ILE A 736 86.50 34.31 -104.83
N ASP A 737 85.26 34.76 -105.01
CA ASP A 737 84.71 35.12 -106.34
C ASP A 737 85.31 36.42 -106.93
N GLN A 738 86.07 37.22 -106.14
CA GLN A 738 86.71 38.46 -106.61
C GLN A 738 88.15 38.31 -107.16
N GLY A 739 88.68 37.08 -107.25
CA GLY A 739 89.84 36.76 -108.09
C GLY A 739 91.12 37.60 -107.87
N LYS A 740 91.42 38.01 -106.63
CA LYS A 740 92.68 38.69 -106.28
C LYS A 740 93.66 37.76 -105.56
N PRO A 741 94.99 37.94 -105.75
CA PRO A 741 96.00 37.10 -105.12
C PRO A 741 95.95 37.20 -103.60
N ILE A 742 96.24 36.10 -102.91
CA ILE A 742 96.30 36.00 -101.46
C ILE A 742 97.50 36.82 -100.96
N GLU A 743 97.27 38.10 -100.66
CA GLU A 743 98.02 38.84 -99.64
C GLU A 743 97.17 38.86 -98.37
N GLU A 744 97.83 38.69 -97.23
CA GLU A 744 97.24 38.73 -95.89
C GLU A 744 96.70 40.13 -95.60
N ILE A 745 95.47 40.40 -96.04
CA ILE A 745 94.72 41.62 -95.71
C ILE A 745 93.66 41.23 -94.68
N ASP A 746 93.72 41.87 -93.51
CA ASP A 746 92.68 41.80 -92.49
C ASP A 746 91.32 42.07 -93.13
N ILE A 747 90.45 41.05 -93.12
CA ILE A 747 89.05 41.16 -93.53
C ILE A 747 88.43 42.27 -92.66
N PRO A 748 87.87 43.36 -93.24
CA PRO A 748 87.20 44.37 -92.46
C PRO A 748 86.03 43.71 -91.73
N VAL A 749 86.08 43.75 -90.40
CA VAL A 749 85.03 43.23 -89.52
C VAL A 749 83.76 44.02 -89.80
N THR A 750 82.92 43.55 -90.73
CA THR A 750 81.49 43.81 -90.67
C THR A 750 81.04 43.31 -89.31
N LYS A 751 80.72 44.25 -88.40
CA LYS A 751 80.24 43.91 -87.06
C LYS A 751 79.11 42.90 -87.23
N PRO A 752 79.28 41.63 -86.81
CA PRO A 752 78.18 40.70 -86.85
C PRO A 752 77.06 41.21 -85.95
N SER A 753 75.82 40.85 -86.27
CA SER A 753 74.66 41.19 -85.45
C SER A 753 74.93 40.78 -83.99
N THR A 754 74.89 41.74 -83.05
CA THR A 754 75.17 41.48 -81.64
C THR A 754 74.10 40.55 -81.05
N PHE A 755 74.49 39.50 -80.35
CA PHE A 755 73.55 38.63 -79.62
C PHE A 755 72.78 39.44 -78.56
N ILE A 756 71.45 39.49 -78.67
CA ILE A 756 70.57 40.13 -77.67
C ILE A 756 69.95 39.01 -76.81
N PRO A 757 70.38 38.84 -75.55
CA PRO A 757 69.75 37.88 -74.66
C PRO A 757 68.33 38.32 -74.30
N GLU A 758 67.40 37.38 -74.26
CA GLU A 758 66.08 37.59 -73.64
C GLU A 758 66.29 37.88 -72.16
N THR A 759 65.59 38.88 -71.64
CA THR A 759 65.61 39.23 -70.22
C THR A 759 64.40 38.63 -69.50
N PRO A 760 64.55 38.20 -68.22
CA PRO A 760 63.43 37.69 -67.43
C PRO A 760 62.26 38.66 -67.36
N ARG A 761 61.06 38.16 -67.62
CA ARG A 761 59.83 38.94 -67.45
C ARG A 761 59.55 39.15 -65.95
N LYS A 762 58.91 40.27 -65.61
CA LYS A 762 58.49 40.54 -64.23
C LYS A 762 57.40 39.53 -63.83
N VAL A 763 57.70 38.67 -62.88
CA VAL A 763 56.76 37.70 -62.31
C VAL A 763 55.97 38.30 -61.17
N SER A 764 54.70 37.92 -61.03
CA SER A 764 53.84 38.28 -59.89
C SER A 764 53.01 37.07 -59.47
N VAL A 765 52.70 37.00 -58.17
CA VAL A 765 51.82 35.98 -57.61
C VAL A 765 50.41 36.55 -57.62
N SER A 766 49.49 35.89 -58.34
CA SER A 766 48.08 36.27 -58.35
C SER A 766 47.36 35.73 -57.12
N ASN A 767 46.25 36.36 -56.71
CA ASN A 767 45.39 35.81 -55.67
C ASN A 767 44.87 34.41 -56.03
N LEU A 768 44.60 34.15 -57.32
CA LEU A 768 44.22 32.82 -57.81
C LEU A 768 45.30 31.77 -57.51
N ALA A 769 46.59 32.12 -57.57
CA ALA A 769 47.67 31.21 -57.22
C ALA A 769 47.69 30.86 -55.72
N LEU A 770 47.37 31.83 -54.86
CA LEU A 770 47.24 31.62 -53.41
C LEU A 770 45.97 30.83 -53.05
N GLU A 771 44.85 31.07 -53.74
CA GLU A 771 43.62 30.28 -53.60
C GLU A 771 43.84 28.82 -54.01
N ASN A 772 44.55 28.60 -55.13
CA ASN A 772 44.93 27.26 -55.56
C ASN A 772 45.88 26.59 -54.56
N LEU A 773 46.79 27.34 -53.94
CA LEU A 773 47.67 26.80 -52.88
C LEU A 773 46.86 26.40 -51.64
N ALA A 774 45.92 27.23 -51.20
CA ALA A 774 45.02 26.91 -50.09
C ALA A 774 44.17 25.66 -50.39
N ALA A 775 43.58 25.57 -51.59
CA ALA A 775 42.84 24.39 -52.03
C ALA A 775 43.72 23.13 -52.15
N SER A 776 44.97 23.29 -52.61
CA SER A 776 45.93 22.19 -52.70
C SER A 776 46.29 21.65 -51.31
N ARG A 777 46.51 22.52 -50.33
CA ARG A 777 46.75 22.12 -48.93
C ARG A 777 45.57 21.36 -48.35
N GLU A 778 44.35 21.88 -48.54
CA GLU A 778 43.10 21.22 -48.15
C GLU A 778 43.00 19.81 -48.75
N GLN A 779 43.23 19.67 -50.06
CA GLN A 779 43.16 18.37 -50.74
C GLN A 779 44.23 17.39 -50.26
N VAL A 780 45.45 17.85 -49.99
CA VAL A 780 46.54 16.99 -49.46
C VAL A 780 46.14 16.39 -48.11
N VAL A 781 45.48 17.15 -47.25
CA VAL A 781 45.01 16.68 -45.94
C VAL A 781 43.88 15.68 -46.09
N ILE A 782 42.89 15.96 -46.94
CA ILE A 782 41.77 15.05 -47.21
C ILE A 782 42.30 13.73 -47.79
N ASP A 783 43.19 13.80 -48.79
CA ASP A 783 43.81 12.63 -49.41
C ASP A 783 44.62 11.81 -48.40
N TYR A 784 45.32 12.46 -47.47
CA TYR A 784 46.06 11.77 -46.42
C TYR A 784 45.12 11.02 -45.46
N LEU A 785 44.09 11.69 -44.95
CA LEU A 785 43.09 11.08 -44.05
C LEU A 785 42.38 9.90 -44.73
N VAL A 786 41.93 10.07 -45.98
CA VAL A 786 41.15 9.05 -46.68
C VAL A 786 42.02 7.91 -47.23
N LYS A 787 43.12 8.22 -47.92
CA LYS A 787 43.90 7.20 -48.66
C LYS A 787 45.00 6.54 -47.82
N GLN A 788 45.56 7.25 -46.84
CA GLN A 788 46.67 6.74 -46.01
C GLN A 788 46.19 6.26 -44.64
N LEU A 789 45.24 6.97 -44.04
CA LEU A 789 44.70 6.63 -42.71
C LEU A 789 43.35 5.88 -42.75
N ASP A 790 42.84 5.57 -43.95
CA ASP A 790 41.61 4.81 -44.18
C ASP A 790 40.36 5.40 -43.48
N VAL A 791 40.33 6.74 -43.32
CA VAL A 791 39.15 7.44 -42.84
C VAL A 791 38.08 7.42 -43.93
N ALA A 792 36.88 6.94 -43.61
CA ALA A 792 35.78 6.88 -44.56
C ALA A 792 35.49 8.27 -45.19
N VAL A 793 35.26 8.30 -46.50
CA VAL A 793 35.09 9.55 -47.28
C VAL A 793 33.96 10.44 -46.72
N THR A 794 32.89 9.83 -46.21
CA THR A 794 31.74 10.54 -45.60
C THR A 794 32.09 11.25 -44.28
N ARG A 795 33.26 10.96 -43.69
CA ARG A 795 33.73 11.54 -42.42
C ARG A 795 34.60 12.79 -42.62
N VAL A 796 34.98 13.13 -43.85
CA VAL A 796 35.91 14.23 -44.13
C VAL A 796 35.40 15.07 -45.29
N ASP A 797 35.02 16.31 -45.01
CA ASP A 797 34.48 17.23 -46.01
C ASP A 797 35.34 18.51 -46.13
N SER A 798 35.38 19.08 -47.33
CA SER A 798 35.84 20.46 -47.50
C SER A 798 34.79 21.44 -47.00
N GLN A 799 35.19 22.41 -46.19
CA GLN A 799 34.27 23.44 -45.73
C GLN A 799 34.28 24.66 -46.66
N LYS A 800 33.09 25.02 -47.12
CA LYS A 800 32.86 26.30 -47.81
C LYS A 800 32.99 27.41 -46.78
N THR A 801 34.02 28.25 -46.93
CA THR A 801 34.22 29.43 -46.08
C THR A 801 33.51 30.63 -46.70
N SER A 802 32.85 31.43 -45.86
CA SER A 802 32.27 32.73 -46.23
C SER A 802 33.33 33.85 -46.28
N GLY A 803 34.52 33.60 -45.74
CA GLY A 803 35.64 34.54 -45.68
C GLY A 803 36.75 34.22 -46.68
N SER A 804 37.71 35.13 -46.82
CA SER A 804 38.89 34.92 -47.69
C SER A 804 39.73 33.74 -47.19
N ARG A 805 40.03 32.79 -48.10
CA ARG A 805 41.05 31.74 -47.87
C ARG A 805 42.48 32.29 -47.84
N ILE A 806 42.65 33.54 -48.28
CA ILE A 806 43.91 34.29 -48.22
C ILE A 806 43.89 35.21 -47.01
N GLN A 807 44.86 35.04 -46.13
CA GLN A 807 45.04 35.83 -44.90
C GLN A 807 46.36 36.61 -44.96
N ASN A 808 46.50 37.70 -44.20
CA ASN A 808 47.64 38.61 -44.31
C ASN A 808 48.25 38.94 -42.94
N ASP A 809 48.51 37.90 -42.14
CA ASP A 809 48.96 38.04 -40.74
C ASP A 809 50.24 37.27 -40.42
N GLY A 810 50.84 36.59 -41.41
CA GLY A 810 52.07 35.84 -41.28
C GLY A 810 51.91 34.48 -40.57
N LYS A 811 50.68 34.06 -40.26
CA LYS A 811 50.40 32.87 -39.43
C LYS A 811 49.51 31.82 -40.09
N HIS A 812 48.95 32.11 -41.27
CA HIS A 812 47.93 31.27 -41.91
C HIS A 812 48.45 30.37 -43.04
N THR A 813 49.71 29.95 -42.95
CA THR A 813 50.28 28.87 -43.77
C THR A 813 49.83 27.51 -43.21
N ARG A 814 48.52 27.26 -43.17
CA ARG A 814 47.94 26.15 -42.40
C ARG A 814 46.62 25.62 -42.98
N VAL A 815 46.16 24.51 -42.42
CA VAL A 815 44.82 23.96 -42.62
C VAL A 815 44.15 23.88 -41.26
N ASP A 816 42.92 24.39 -41.16
CA ASP A 816 42.13 24.37 -39.92
C ASP A 816 41.08 23.24 -39.96
N PHE A 817 40.79 22.71 -38.77
CA PHE A 817 39.82 21.65 -38.56
C PHE A 817 38.60 22.17 -37.81
N VAL A 818 37.42 21.85 -38.33
CA VAL A 818 36.14 22.15 -37.70
C VAL A 818 35.39 20.84 -37.52
N LEU A 819 34.86 20.62 -36.32
CA LEU A 819 34.04 19.44 -36.05
C LEU A 819 32.59 19.68 -36.48
N SER A 820 31.94 18.65 -37.00
CA SER A 820 30.52 18.63 -37.34
C SER A 820 29.95 17.26 -36.99
N ASP A 821 28.66 17.19 -36.69
CA ASP A 821 27.97 15.91 -36.52
C ASP A 821 27.65 15.25 -37.87
N MET A 822 27.32 13.96 -37.81
CA MET A 822 26.87 13.14 -38.92
C MET A 822 25.38 12.77 -38.85
N TYR A 823 24.59 13.38 -37.97
CA TYR A 823 23.16 13.07 -37.94
C TYR A 823 22.53 13.49 -39.29
N GLY A 824 21.61 12.68 -39.83
CA GLY A 824 20.92 12.95 -41.10
C GLY A 824 21.63 12.49 -42.38
N GLU A 825 22.91 12.13 -42.32
CA GLU A 825 23.63 11.51 -43.43
C GLU A 825 23.68 10.00 -43.18
N GLN A 826 22.78 9.22 -43.79
CA GLN A 826 22.83 7.77 -43.66
C GLN A 826 24.18 7.25 -44.21
N PRO A 827 24.94 6.45 -43.45
CA PRO A 827 25.97 5.63 -44.06
C PRO A 827 25.24 4.65 -44.99
N GLN A 828 25.46 4.78 -46.30
CA GLN A 828 25.20 3.66 -47.19
C GLN A 828 26.15 2.55 -46.75
N THR A 829 25.61 1.53 -46.10
CA THR A 829 26.27 0.26 -45.81
C THR A 829 26.78 -0.38 -47.08
#